data_AF-A0A7X7NFM2-F1
#
_entry.id   AF-A0A7X7NFM2-F1
#
_cell.length_a   1.000
_cell.length_b   1.000
_cell.length_c   1.000
_cell.angle_alpha   90.00
_cell.angle_beta   90.00
_cell.angle_gamma   90.00
#
_symmetry.space_group_name_H-M   'P 1'
#
loop_
_entity.id
_entity.type
_entity.pdbx_description
1 polymer ?
#
loop_
_entity_poly.entity_id
_entity_poly.type
_entity_poly.pdbx_seq_one_letter_code
_entity_poly.pdbx_strand_id
1 'polypeptide(L)'
;MSREQSVYHFVKSNYKLLANSQGLFERDIYKSILKAYFGNKLKFKYGIPRDREIGISLVETVVRVQNIQNIQKLQTIIDENPFLRTLNLKADEFNGLMQQNAKLFAIKEEIPSLSGPDNIDKIANIISKEKAQEIDSLIEQKKKEYLSLPSILDYEEIPEPEAIISQPAKTEWWEELNLRTNPLAGPLDGLFQVDKELFDEIIVRTPLIEWATTQLQHEGDSLFHKGFLLGGDFGTGKTTFYDFIAPHLAINRIEPIRLALTDSTSVAHYIQKFERELCVAISKIGRSYGIQDFSRRIDYEDARLFMLEIQSRNILGFFIFIDDLHKHKDVNTVFDFLANLQVIKNTLSREDIKVAFVVAGFPHWRSRIEQDSALTGFFDASEQLILPQVTPELAAQAIEKRLRAYSNNPEKQTIIKRDFLETVFKRVQERLGSTNIGFRPYIQEALTRFSSRNYDILSGYTRVLDDVTVHNIKTLLESDEYFKECIDKLVYGGGIKKKETRELTLRILCEIYLRRYVLEDEPLFLNNKFVFKQLSVTGFIQKFNRDGVLVWRLRSSIQQMNTRIIKEYGLSLEDYLLQVYSTTGIKASAIVEHTIKQDSPICALERESKQWEGMLEPEITLAVANAIQKYKRIIQPLLLISSTKRFPAYSDELVKQISDSIWSMMRVILRYESPLLIDIYGEGRQDGWSLRFRPLEATQHFTNILDNYDYTARDESKLARLVTFANEAFFELCKEFQRSVAISTSAHLKLHELPRKEICEIFTLYDGVFATASGQDFFDSIDAFTGLVENSFRQYLHVSTLLIFGPYHLRIAQYPDNIKKYITRTQNTATTTYEAYNEFENLNRGQYRDLFQGISKKSPFYRLIIEPLVSSWDTQDLTAFFSLFGEINIIVSHLKKISINERKRDIPTFFRLSCRLIASFSARLRSLLLEENTIIEDSTQKRIAFGYVHEENRNQIRFIQPSISNSIPEYHSIYDYTRVVDTRSPDSLFQFPDYKTGDIEIDLLSIEKNRIKTSMDYCELMALLAHYHAKNEVRSMQIYGTNLCIKRLKLHGK
;
A
#
# COMPACT_ATOMS: atom_id res chain seq x y z
N MET A 1 -40.69 -2.53 21.49
CA MET A 1 -41.10 -3.62 22.39
C MET A 1 -41.13 -4.90 21.58
N SER A 2 -40.31 -5.90 21.92
CA SER A 2 -40.32 -7.23 21.28
C SER A 2 -41.44 -8.13 21.84
N ARG A 3 -41.70 -9.28 21.20
CA ARG A 3 -42.69 -10.27 21.67
C ARG A 3 -42.35 -10.78 23.08
N GLU A 4 -41.09 -11.13 23.32
CA GLU A 4 -40.58 -11.56 24.63
C GLU A 4 -40.76 -10.48 25.70
N GLN A 5 -40.43 -9.22 25.40
CA GLN A 5 -40.62 -8.10 26.32
C GLN A 5 -42.11 -7.88 26.67
N SER A 6 -43.00 -8.11 25.70
CA SER A 6 -44.45 -7.99 25.91
C SER A 6 -45.02 -9.10 26.79
N VAL A 7 -44.51 -10.33 26.64
CA VAL A 7 -44.83 -11.49 27.49
C VAL A 7 -44.33 -11.28 28.91
N TYR A 8 -43.09 -10.82 29.08
CA TYR A 8 -42.54 -10.50 30.40
C TYR A 8 -43.34 -9.41 31.13
N HIS A 9 -43.72 -8.33 30.43
CA HIS A 9 -44.57 -7.28 31.00
C HIS A 9 -45.94 -7.80 31.43
N PHE A 10 -46.54 -8.70 30.65
CA PHE A 10 -47.80 -9.34 30.98
C PHE A 10 -47.69 -10.19 32.25
N VAL A 11 -46.65 -11.04 32.33
CA VAL A 11 -46.37 -11.88 33.51
C VAL A 11 -46.15 -11.03 34.75
N LYS A 12 -45.34 -9.97 34.67
CA LYS A 12 -45.07 -9.08 35.80
C LYS A 12 -46.31 -8.35 36.30
N SER A 13 -47.14 -7.86 35.38
CA SER A 13 -48.36 -7.10 35.73
C SER A 13 -49.45 -7.99 36.35
N ASN A 14 -49.43 -9.29 36.05
CA ASN A 14 -50.41 -10.27 36.53
C ASN A 14 -49.78 -11.33 37.44
N TYR A 15 -48.61 -11.03 38.03
CA TYR A 15 -47.81 -11.99 38.78
C TYR A 15 -48.60 -12.64 39.93
N LYS A 16 -49.43 -11.87 40.64
CA LYS A 16 -50.27 -12.38 41.74
C LYS A 16 -51.28 -13.44 41.29
N LEU A 17 -51.85 -13.29 40.09
CA LEU A 17 -52.80 -14.25 39.53
C LEU A 17 -52.07 -15.53 39.08
N LEU A 18 -50.90 -15.37 38.47
CA LEU A 18 -50.13 -16.45 37.86
C LEU A 18 -49.29 -17.25 38.87
N ALA A 19 -48.75 -16.60 39.91
CA ALA A 19 -47.90 -17.20 40.94
C ALA A 19 -48.67 -17.66 42.19
N ASN A 20 -50.01 -17.67 42.16
CA ASN A 20 -50.83 -18.08 43.31
C ASN A 20 -50.69 -19.59 43.56
N SER A 21 -50.12 -19.98 44.71
CA SER A 21 -49.90 -21.37 45.11
C SER A 21 -51.00 -21.95 46.02
N GLN A 22 -51.97 -21.13 46.47
CA GLN A 22 -52.93 -21.54 47.52
C GLN A 22 -54.41 -21.47 47.09
N GLY A 23 -54.72 -21.23 45.81
CA GLY A 23 -56.10 -21.11 45.32
C GLY A 23 -56.37 -21.83 43.99
N LEU A 24 -57.65 -21.92 43.60
CA LEU A 24 -58.06 -22.37 42.27
C LEU A 24 -57.62 -21.35 41.21
N PHE A 25 -56.87 -21.78 40.19
CA PHE A 25 -56.51 -20.90 39.08
C PHE A 25 -57.74 -20.63 38.19
N GLU A 26 -58.20 -19.38 38.21
CA GLU A 26 -59.39 -18.92 37.49
C GLU A 26 -59.08 -18.76 35.99
N ARG A 27 -59.16 -19.87 35.25
CA ARG A 27 -58.77 -19.96 33.84
C ARG A 27 -59.53 -18.98 32.93
N ASP A 28 -60.79 -18.69 33.23
CA ASP A 28 -61.61 -17.79 32.43
C ASP A 28 -61.19 -16.32 32.58
N ILE A 29 -60.78 -15.93 33.80
CA ILE A 29 -60.22 -14.60 34.08
C ILE A 29 -58.85 -14.45 33.41
N TYR A 30 -57.99 -15.47 33.48
CA TYR A 30 -56.71 -15.48 32.76
C TYR A 30 -56.89 -15.31 31.23
N LYS A 31 -57.79 -16.08 30.61
CA LYS A 31 -58.05 -15.99 29.15
C LYS A 31 -58.60 -14.61 28.75
N SER A 32 -59.49 -14.04 29.57
CA SER A 32 -60.02 -12.69 29.41
C SER A 32 -58.91 -11.64 29.40
N ILE A 33 -58.03 -11.66 30.42
CA ILE A 33 -56.94 -10.69 30.57
C ILE A 33 -55.88 -10.86 29.46
N LEU A 34 -55.57 -12.11 29.07
CA LEU A 34 -54.64 -12.41 27.97
C LEU A 34 -55.15 -11.83 26.64
N LYS A 35 -56.44 -12.03 26.33
CA LYS A 35 -57.07 -11.49 25.12
C LYS A 35 -57.18 -9.96 25.17
N ALA A 36 -57.49 -9.38 26.32
CA ALA A 36 -57.54 -7.93 26.49
C ALA A 36 -56.15 -7.28 26.29
N TYR A 37 -55.09 -7.90 26.79
CA TYR A 37 -53.74 -7.37 26.66
C TYR A 37 -53.16 -7.55 25.26
N PHE A 38 -53.11 -8.79 24.73
CA PHE A 38 -52.49 -9.05 23.42
C PHE A 38 -53.41 -8.76 22.23
N GLY A 39 -54.71 -9.01 22.38
CA GLY A 39 -55.71 -8.74 21.34
C GLY A 39 -56.10 -7.27 21.29
N ASN A 40 -56.63 -6.72 22.40
CA ASN A 40 -57.21 -5.37 22.37
C ASN A 40 -56.15 -4.26 22.54
N LYS A 41 -55.29 -4.35 23.56
CA LYS A 41 -54.29 -3.31 23.87
C LYS A 41 -53.13 -3.29 22.88
N LEU A 42 -52.62 -4.45 22.49
CA LEU A 42 -51.52 -4.58 21.52
C LEU A 42 -51.98 -4.83 20.07
N LYS A 43 -53.30 -4.84 19.81
CA LYS A 43 -53.90 -5.01 18.47
C LYS A 43 -53.33 -6.19 17.68
N PHE A 44 -53.08 -7.33 18.35
CA PHE A 44 -52.49 -8.54 17.77
C PHE A 44 -51.11 -8.37 17.12
N LYS A 45 -50.41 -7.26 17.36
CA LYS A 45 -49.12 -6.94 16.72
C LYS A 45 -48.07 -8.05 16.83
N TYR A 46 -48.11 -8.83 17.92
CA TYR A 46 -47.17 -9.94 18.16
C TYR A 46 -47.85 -11.32 18.24
N GLY A 47 -49.13 -11.42 17.86
CA GLY A 47 -49.97 -12.60 18.09
C GLY A 47 -50.36 -12.80 19.58
N ILE A 48 -51.25 -13.76 19.85
CA ILE A 48 -51.54 -14.20 21.22
C ILE A 48 -50.53 -15.30 21.58
N PRO A 49 -49.68 -15.12 22.60
CA PRO A 49 -48.68 -16.11 23.01
C PRO A 49 -49.35 -17.37 23.57
N ARG A 50 -48.68 -18.51 23.42
CA ARG A 50 -49.15 -19.78 24.01
C ARG A 50 -48.98 -19.77 25.53
N ASP A 51 -49.82 -20.50 26.25
CA ASP A 51 -49.73 -20.60 27.72
C ASP A 51 -48.35 -21.08 28.20
N ARG A 52 -47.68 -21.95 27.42
CA ARG A 52 -46.30 -22.38 27.70
C ARG A 52 -45.28 -21.23 27.63
N GLU A 53 -45.43 -20.29 26.69
CA GLU A 53 -44.56 -19.09 26.59
C GLU A 53 -44.73 -18.20 27.84
N ILE A 54 -45.97 -18.03 28.32
CA ILE A 54 -46.26 -17.33 29.57
C ILE A 54 -45.67 -18.09 30.77
N GLY A 55 -45.78 -19.42 30.78
CA GLY A 55 -45.26 -20.29 31.83
C GLY A 55 -43.73 -20.23 31.97
N ILE A 56 -43.00 -20.29 30.85
CA ILE A 56 -41.53 -20.14 30.85
C ILE A 56 -41.13 -18.80 31.46
N SER A 57 -41.75 -17.70 31.02
CA SER A 57 -41.44 -16.37 31.55
C SER A 57 -41.83 -16.19 33.03
N LEU A 58 -42.88 -16.88 33.49
CA LEU A 58 -43.25 -16.94 34.90
C LEU A 58 -42.19 -17.68 35.74
N VAL A 59 -41.73 -18.85 35.29
CA VAL A 59 -40.69 -19.62 35.98
C VAL A 59 -39.40 -18.81 36.09
N GLU A 60 -38.97 -18.16 35.00
CA GLU A 60 -37.80 -17.26 35.02
C GLU A 60 -37.96 -16.12 36.02
N THR A 61 -39.15 -15.53 36.09
CA THR A 61 -39.46 -14.45 37.04
C THR A 61 -39.42 -14.95 38.48
N VAL A 62 -39.97 -16.14 38.75
CA VAL A 62 -40.00 -16.75 40.08
C VAL A 62 -38.59 -17.10 40.56
N VAL A 63 -37.74 -17.68 39.71
CA VAL A 63 -36.33 -17.97 40.03
C VAL A 63 -35.59 -16.70 40.43
N ARG A 64 -35.80 -15.61 39.68
CA ARG A 64 -35.17 -14.30 39.94
C ARG A 64 -35.69 -13.63 41.21
N VAL A 65 -37.00 -13.67 41.46
CA VAL A 65 -37.64 -12.98 42.59
C VAL A 65 -37.47 -13.73 43.91
N GLN A 66 -37.55 -15.07 43.90
CA GLN A 66 -37.48 -15.89 45.11
C GLN A 66 -36.08 -16.47 45.37
N ASN A 67 -35.08 -16.11 44.55
CA ASN A 67 -33.70 -16.60 44.63
C ASN A 67 -33.62 -18.12 44.78
N ILE A 68 -34.24 -18.84 43.85
CA ILE A 68 -34.27 -20.31 43.91
C ILE A 68 -32.96 -20.85 43.35
N GLN A 69 -32.21 -21.54 44.21
CA GLN A 69 -30.90 -22.10 43.88
C GLN A 69 -30.89 -23.64 43.87
N ASN A 70 -32.04 -24.26 44.19
CA ASN A 70 -32.18 -25.71 44.27
C ASN A 70 -33.21 -26.19 43.23
N ILE A 71 -32.79 -27.09 42.33
CA ILE A 71 -33.62 -27.71 41.29
C ILE A 71 -34.86 -28.39 41.88
N GLN A 72 -34.71 -29.11 43.00
CA GLN A 72 -35.83 -29.79 43.65
C GLN A 72 -36.87 -28.79 44.15
N LYS A 73 -36.42 -27.66 44.71
CA LYS A 73 -37.31 -26.58 45.16
C LYS A 73 -38.04 -25.91 43.99
N LEU A 74 -37.37 -25.73 42.85
CA LEU A 74 -38.02 -25.21 41.64
C LEU A 74 -39.04 -26.20 41.09
N GLN A 75 -38.71 -27.50 41.08
CA GLN A 75 -39.61 -28.55 40.65
C GLN A 75 -40.87 -28.59 41.52
N THR A 76 -40.73 -28.51 42.85
CA THR A 76 -41.87 -28.38 43.77
C THR A 76 -42.76 -27.18 43.42
N ILE A 77 -42.17 -26.02 43.12
CA ILE A 77 -42.94 -24.83 42.74
C ILE A 77 -43.67 -25.00 41.41
N ILE A 78 -43.05 -25.66 40.43
CA ILE A 78 -43.68 -25.97 39.14
C ILE A 78 -44.86 -26.94 39.35
N ASP A 79 -44.68 -27.96 40.18
CA ASP A 79 -45.68 -29.01 40.42
C ASP A 79 -46.87 -28.52 41.28
N GLU A 80 -46.60 -27.66 42.27
CA GLU A 80 -47.60 -27.10 43.16
C GLU A 80 -48.36 -25.91 42.56
N ASN A 81 -47.76 -25.19 41.58
CA ASN A 81 -48.43 -24.07 40.94
C ASN A 81 -49.53 -24.57 39.97
N PRO A 82 -50.81 -24.19 40.18
CA PRO A 82 -51.92 -24.73 39.39
C PRO A 82 -51.88 -24.38 37.90
N PHE A 83 -51.20 -23.29 37.52
CA PHE A 83 -51.00 -22.89 36.12
C PHE A 83 -49.82 -23.65 35.50
N LEU A 84 -48.66 -23.67 36.16
CA LEU A 84 -47.42 -24.27 35.63
C LEU A 84 -47.51 -25.79 35.50
N ARG A 85 -48.17 -26.49 36.43
CA ARG A 85 -48.32 -27.95 36.40
C ARG A 85 -48.99 -28.47 35.13
N THR A 86 -49.78 -27.64 34.45
CA THR A 86 -50.49 -28.01 33.22
C THR A 86 -49.64 -27.85 31.95
N LEU A 87 -48.42 -27.32 32.05
CA LEU A 87 -47.61 -26.88 30.92
C LEU A 87 -46.41 -27.80 30.59
N ASN A 88 -46.28 -28.95 31.25
CA ASN A 88 -45.20 -29.93 31.08
C ASN A 88 -43.80 -29.28 31.10
N LEU A 89 -43.55 -28.36 32.04
CA LEU A 89 -42.24 -27.74 32.25
C LEU A 89 -41.43 -28.58 33.25
N LYS A 90 -40.14 -28.78 33.00
CA LYS A 90 -39.22 -29.41 33.96
C LYS A 90 -38.25 -28.38 34.54
N ALA A 91 -37.94 -28.49 35.83
CA ALA A 91 -36.98 -27.60 36.49
C ALA A 91 -35.58 -27.67 35.85
N ASP A 92 -35.20 -28.81 35.28
CA ASP A 92 -33.92 -29.00 34.57
C ASP A 92 -33.76 -28.06 33.36
N GLU A 93 -34.86 -27.67 32.70
CA GLU A 93 -34.84 -26.71 31.59
C GLU A 93 -34.31 -25.33 32.02
N PHE A 94 -34.29 -25.04 33.33
CA PHE A 94 -33.90 -23.75 33.92
C PHE A 94 -32.61 -23.80 34.75
N ASN A 95 -31.87 -24.92 34.72
CA ASN A 95 -30.65 -25.09 35.53
C ASN A 95 -29.60 -24.00 35.25
N GLY A 96 -29.38 -23.65 33.98
CA GLY A 96 -28.45 -22.57 33.60
C GLY A 96 -28.84 -21.20 34.16
N LEU A 97 -30.14 -20.89 34.19
CA LEU A 97 -30.66 -19.63 34.77
C LEU A 97 -30.47 -19.59 36.30
N MET A 98 -30.69 -20.71 36.99
CA MET A 98 -30.46 -20.81 38.44
C MET A 98 -28.99 -20.63 38.81
N GLN A 99 -28.07 -21.24 38.04
CA GLN A 99 -26.62 -21.08 38.26
C GLN A 99 -26.16 -19.62 38.05
N GLN A 100 -26.68 -18.94 37.02
CA GLN A 100 -26.39 -17.52 36.81
C GLN A 100 -26.95 -16.64 37.94
N ASN A 101 -28.16 -16.93 38.41
CA ASN A 101 -28.79 -16.14 39.47
C ASN A 101 -28.11 -16.34 40.83
N ALA A 102 -27.62 -17.56 41.12
CA ALA A 102 -26.81 -17.85 42.31
C ALA A 102 -25.47 -17.08 42.29
N LYS A 103 -24.79 -17.02 41.13
CA LYS A 103 -23.57 -16.21 40.94
C LYS A 103 -23.81 -14.71 41.13
N LEU A 104 -24.91 -14.18 40.59
CA LEU A 104 -25.29 -12.76 40.75
C LEU A 104 -25.60 -12.39 42.20
N PHE A 105 -26.16 -13.31 42.99
CA PHE A 105 -26.40 -13.09 44.42
C PHE A 105 -25.13 -13.22 45.26
N ALA A 106 -24.24 -14.18 44.96
CA ALA A 106 -22.93 -14.28 45.61
C ALA A 106 -22.10 -12.98 45.42
N ILE A 107 -22.12 -12.41 44.21
CA ILE A 107 -21.52 -11.11 43.93
C ILE A 107 -22.18 -9.99 44.74
N LYS A 108 -23.50 -10.04 44.98
CA LYS A 108 -24.23 -9.02 45.76
C LYS A 108 -24.00 -9.10 47.27
N GLU A 109 -23.76 -10.29 47.82
CA GLU A 109 -23.49 -10.48 49.26
C GLU A 109 -22.06 -10.07 49.66
N GLU A 110 -21.10 -10.04 48.73
CA GLU A 110 -19.73 -9.57 49.01
C GLU A 110 -19.53 -8.05 48.85
N ILE A 111 -20.48 -7.33 48.25
CA ILE A 111 -20.43 -5.87 48.05
C ILE A 111 -20.45 -5.03 49.34
N PRO A 112 -21.15 -5.40 50.45
CA PRO A 112 -21.20 -4.56 51.64
C PRO A 112 -19.90 -4.56 52.47
N SER A 113 -19.00 -5.54 52.30
CA SER A 113 -17.80 -5.68 53.14
C SER A 113 -16.57 -4.90 52.65
N LEU A 114 -16.66 -4.19 51.51
CA LEU A 114 -15.54 -3.50 50.89
C LEU A 114 -15.95 -2.10 50.39
N SER A 115 -16.13 -1.15 51.31
CA SER A 115 -16.41 0.26 50.98
C SER A 115 -15.14 1.11 51.03
N GLY A 116 -14.65 1.54 49.86
CA GLY A 116 -13.56 2.51 49.72
C GLY A 116 -13.29 2.89 48.25
N PRO A 117 -13.00 4.17 47.92
CA PRO A 117 -12.78 4.65 46.54
C PRO A 117 -11.54 4.07 45.83
N ASP A 118 -10.62 3.42 46.55
CA ASP A 118 -9.32 2.97 46.01
C ASP A 118 -9.31 1.58 45.35
N ASN A 119 -10.46 0.93 45.14
CA ASN A 119 -10.50 -0.47 44.65
C ASN A 119 -11.26 -0.69 43.32
N ILE A 120 -11.61 0.38 42.58
CA ILE A 120 -12.24 0.28 41.25
C ILE A 120 -11.35 -0.53 40.28
N ASP A 121 -10.02 -0.37 40.36
CA ASP A 121 -9.06 -1.09 39.52
C ASP A 121 -8.94 -2.59 39.86
N LYS A 122 -9.17 -2.97 41.12
CA LYS A 122 -9.19 -4.39 41.52
C LYS A 122 -10.46 -5.09 41.03
N ILE A 123 -11.60 -4.40 41.07
CA ILE A 123 -12.86 -4.90 40.54
C ILE A 123 -12.79 -5.03 39.01
N ALA A 124 -12.20 -4.05 38.32
CA ALA A 124 -11.97 -4.10 36.88
C ALA A 124 -11.05 -5.28 36.48
N ASN A 125 -10.01 -5.55 37.27
CA ASN A 125 -9.12 -6.68 37.06
C ASN A 125 -9.76 -8.04 37.34
N ILE A 126 -10.67 -8.16 38.30
CA ILE A 126 -11.38 -9.43 38.55
C ILE A 126 -12.38 -9.71 37.42
N ILE A 127 -13.14 -8.69 36.99
CA ILE A 127 -14.09 -8.80 35.87
C ILE A 127 -13.37 -9.11 34.55
N SER A 128 -12.19 -8.53 34.32
CA SER A 128 -11.40 -8.83 33.11
C SER A 128 -10.88 -10.28 33.11
N LYS A 129 -10.44 -10.78 34.28
CA LYS A 129 -9.93 -12.15 34.45
C LYS A 129 -11.04 -13.20 34.28
N GLU A 130 -12.24 -12.95 34.80
CA GLU A 130 -13.37 -13.87 34.66
C GLU A 130 -13.94 -13.88 33.23
N LYS A 131 -14.01 -12.73 32.56
CA LYS A 131 -14.37 -12.67 31.13
C LYS A 131 -13.36 -13.41 30.25
N ALA A 132 -12.07 -13.33 30.57
CA ALA A 132 -11.04 -14.09 29.88
C ALA A 132 -11.25 -15.61 30.05
N GLN A 133 -11.57 -16.07 31.26
CA GLN A 133 -11.86 -17.50 31.53
C GLN A 133 -13.13 -18.00 30.84
N GLU A 134 -14.19 -17.18 30.75
CA GLU A 134 -15.41 -17.54 30.03
C GLU A 134 -15.12 -17.69 28.52
N ILE A 135 -14.34 -16.77 27.94
CA ILE A 135 -13.87 -16.84 26.55
C ILE A 135 -13.03 -18.11 26.31
N ASP A 136 -12.09 -18.42 27.22
CA ASP A 136 -11.27 -19.62 27.13
C ASP A 136 -12.12 -20.91 27.19
N SER A 137 -13.14 -20.94 28.04
CA SER A 137 -14.06 -22.08 28.13
C SER A 137 -14.91 -22.26 26.87
N LEU A 138 -15.36 -21.16 26.25
CA LEU A 138 -16.08 -21.18 24.97
C LEU A 138 -15.17 -21.61 23.82
N ILE A 139 -13.90 -21.19 23.83
CA ILE A 139 -12.87 -21.63 22.88
C ILE A 139 -12.67 -23.15 23.00
N GLU A 140 -12.54 -23.69 24.21
CA GLU A 140 -12.40 -25.14 24.44
C GLU A 140 -13.64 -25.93 24.04
N GLN A 141 -14.85 -25.41 24.29
CA GLN A 141 -16.09 -26.04 23.83
C GLN A 141 -16.17 -26.06 22.29
N LYS A 142 -15.80 -24.95 21.63
CA LYS A 142 -15.73 -24.89 20.16
C LYS A 142 -14.67 -25.81 19.59
N LYS A 143 -13.47 -25.89 20.20
CA LYS A 143 -12.43 -26.85 19.79
C LYS A 143 -12.93 -28.30 19.84
N LYS A 144 -13.67 -28.69 20.89
CA LYS A 144 -14.27 -30.03 20.99
C LYS A 144 -15.33 -30.29 19.92
N GLU A 145 -16.17 -29.31 19.62
CA GLU A 145 -17.13 -29.38 18.50
C GLU A 145 -16.41 -29.61 17.16
N TYR A 146 -15.32 -28.88 16.89
CA TYR A 146 -14.52 -29.03 15.67
C TYR A 146 -13.76 -30.36 15.57
N LEU A 147 -13.26 -30.89 16.69
CA LEU A 147 -12.58 -32.21 16.73
C LEU A 147 -13.54 -33.37 16.47
N SER A 148 -14.86 -33.18 16.67
CA SER A 148 -15.86 -34.22 16.47
C SER A 148 -16.30 -34.42 15.01
N LEU A 149 -15.84 -33.56 14.08
CA LEU A 149 -16.16 -33.64 12.66
C LEU A 149 -15.14 -34.53 11.90
N PRO A 150 -15.52 -35.74 11.46
CA PRO A 150 -14.60 -36.68 10.81
C PRO A 150 -14.17 -36.17 9.43
N SER A 151 -12.86 -36.10 9.18
CA SER A 151 -12.26 -35.76 7.88
C SER A 151 -11.35 -36.89 7.39
N ILE A 152 -11.23 -37.03 6.07
CA ILE A 152 -10.26 -37.94 5.43
C ILE A 152 -8.83 -37.66 5.91
N LEU A 153 -8.52 -36.42 6.32
CA LEU A 153 -7.19 -36.02 6.77
C LEU A 153 -6.87 -36.39 8.22
N ASP A 154 -7.83 -36.85 9.03
CA ASP A 154 -7.64 -37.06 10.48
C ASP A 154 -6.86 -38.34 10.83
N TYR A 155 -6.79 -39.30 9.91
CA TYR A 155 -6.32 -40.66 10.22
C TYR A 155 -5.13 -41.15 9.39
N GLU A 156 -4.67 -40.39 8.38
CA GLU A 156 -3.59 -40.82 7.48
C GLU A 156 -2.35 -39.90 7.54
N GLU A 157 -1.16 -40.50 7.69
CA GLU A 157 0.10 -39.86 7.33
C GLU A 157 0.23 -39.85 5.80
N ILE A 158 -0.07 -38.70 5.18
CA ILE A 158 0.02 -38.53 3.74
C ILE A 158 1.47 -38.13 3.40
N PRO A 159 2.23 -38.92 2.62
CA PRO A 159 3.58 -38.56 2.22
C PRO A 159 3.58 -37.43 1.18
N GLU A 160 4.68 -36.68 1.11
CA GLU A 160 4.88 -35.64 0.10
C GLU A 160 4.95 -36.28 -1.30
N PRO A 161 4.20 -35.78 -2.31
CA PRO A 161 4.16 -36.39 -3.64
C PRO A 161 5.52 -36.39 -4.35
N GLU A 162 5.83 -37.49 -5.04
CA GLU A 162 7.11 -37.67 -5.75
C GLU A 162 7.24 -36.79 -6.99
N ALA A 163 6.16 -36.67 -7.77
CA ALA A 163 6.06 -35.82 -8.95
C ALA A 163 4.86 -34.87 -8.84
N ILE A 164 5.11 -33.57 -9.09
CA ILE A 164 4.04 -32.58 -9.21
C ILE A 164 3.64 -32.55 -10.66
N ILE A 165 2.39 -32.91 -10.95
CA ILE A 165 1.82 -32.77 -12.29
C ILE A 165 1.61 -31.27 -12.52
N SER A 166 2.65 -30.60 -13.03
CA SER A 166 2.50 -29.26 -13.58
C SER A 166 1.73 -29.38 -14.89
N GLN A 167 0.43 -29.14 -14.86
CA GLN A 167 -0.28 -28.78 -16.08
C GLN A 167 -0.18 -27.26 -16.23
N PRO A 168 0.69 -26.71 -17.09
CA PRO A 168 0.42 -25.41 -17.66
C PRO A 168 -0.71 -25.64 -18.66
N ALA A 169 -1.96 -25.63 -18.18
CA ALA A 169 -3.07 -25.39 -19.10
C ALA A 169 -2.79 -24.04 -19.76
N LYS A 170 -2.99 -23.95 -21.09
CA LYS A 170 -3.03 -22.65 -21.77
C LYS A 170 -4.10 -21.82 -21.07
N THR A 171 -3.68 -20.91 -20.20
CA THR A 171 -4.61 -20.04 -19.50
C THR A 171 -5.06 -18.95 -20.46
N GLU A 172 -6.37 -18.79 -20.58
CA GLU A 172 -6.97 -17.66 -21.29
C GLU A 172 -6.69 -16.35 -20.53
N TRP A 173 -6.75 -15.20 -21.20
CA TRP A 173 -6.39 -13.91 -20.57
C TRP A 173 -7.22 -13.57 -19.32
N TRP A 174 -8.49 -14.00 -19.30
CA TRP A 174 -9.41 -13.73 -18.20
C TRP A 174 -9.14 -14.64 -16.99
N GLU A 175 -8.59 -15.83 -17.21
CA GLU A 175 -8.12 -16.72 -16.13
C GLU A 175 -6.90 -16.12 -15.43
N GLU A 176 -6.00 -15.46 -16.16
CA GLU A 176 -4.86 -14.73 -15.58
C GLU A 176 -5.29 -13.54 -14.70
N LEU A 177 -6.49 -12.99 -14.93
CA LEU A 177 -7.11 -11.96 -14.10
C LEU A 177 -8.01 -12.53 -12.99
N ASN A 178 -7.99 -13.86 -12.76
CA ASN A 178 -8.83 -14.55 -11.78
C ASN A 178 -10.35 -14.34 -11.99
N LEU A 179 -10.78 -14.29 -13.25
CA LEU A 179 -12.19 -14.18 -13.61
C LEU A 179 -12.81 -15.57 -13.82
N ARG A 180 -14.10 -15.71 -13.55
CA ARG A 180 -14.84 -16.99 -13.70
C ARG A 180 -14.98 -17.41 -15.15
N THR A 181 -15.24 -16.45 -16.02
CA THR A 181 -15.41 -16.59 -17.47
C THR A 181 -15.03 -15.28 -18.14
N ASN A 182 -14.91 -15.27 -19.47
CA ASN A 182 -14.62 -14.07 -20.23
C ASN A 182 -15.76 -13.03 -20.11
N PRO A 183 -15.54 -11.89 -19.42
CA PRO A 183 -16.59 -10.88 -19.20
C PRO A 183 -16.89 -10.03 -20.45
N LEU A 184 -16.08 -10.16 -21.49
CA LEU A 184 -16.17 -9.44 -22.76
C LEU A 184 -16.39 -10.40 -23.95
N ALA A 185 -16.97 -11.59 -23.69
CA ALA A 185 -17.25 -12.58 -24.72
C ALA A 185 -18.41 -12.15 -25.66
N GLY A 186 -18.30 -12.59 -26.92
CA GLY A 186 -19.38 -12.49 -27.90
C GLY A 186 -19.44 -11.18 -28.70
N PRO A 187 -20.43 -11.04 -29.60
CA PRO A 187 -20.75 -9.74 -30.19
C PRO A 187 -21.12 -8.77 -29.06
N LEU A 188 -20.52 -7.59 -29.04
CA LEU A 188 -20.72 -6.52 -28.04
C LEU A 188 -22.12 -5.85 -28.15
N ASP A 189 -23.13 -6.62 -28.51
CA ASP A 189 -24.52 -6.25 -28.73
C ASP A 189 -25.40 -6.83 -27.63
N GLY A 190 -25.93 -5.96 -26.77
CA GLY A 190 -26.85 -6.37 -25.69
C GLY A 190 -26.17 -7.13 -24.55
N LEU A 191 -26.98 -7.88 -23.79
CA LEU A 191 -26.57 -8.70 -22.64
C LEU A 191 -26.83 -10.20 -22.85
N PHE A 192 -26.98 -10.64 -24.10
CA PHE A 192 -27.46 -12.00 -24.43
C PHE A 192 -26.59 -13.14 -23.84
N GLN A 193 -25.28 -12.94 -23.70
CA GLN A 193 -24.34 -13.93 -23.14
C GLN A 193 -24.04 -13.69 -21.65
N VAL A 194 -24.71 -12.75 -21.01
CA VAL A 194 -24.52 -12.42 -19.59
C VAL A 194 -25.67 -13.02 -18.78
N ASP A 195 -25.34 -13.66 -17.67
CA ASP A 195 -26.34 -14.19 -16.75
C ASP A 195 -27.20 -13.06 -16.18
N LYS A 196 -28.53 -13.26 -16.16
CA LYS A 196 -29.50 -12.24 -15.73
C LYS A 196 -29.25 -11.76 -14.30
N GLU A 197 -28.70 -12.62 -13.45
CA GLU A 197 -28.35 -12.30 -12.05
C GLU A 197 -27.26 -11.22 -11.95
N LEU A 198 -26.41 -11.09 -12.97
CA LEU A 198 -25.30 -10.14 -13.01
C LEU A 198 -25.69 -8.78 -13.60
N PHE A 199 -26.93 -8.61 -14.10
CA PHE A 199 -27.37 -7.40 -14.79
C PHE A 199 -27.24 -6.13 -13.94
N ASP A 200 -27.63 -6.20 -12.67
CA ASP A 200 -27.52 -5.08 -11.73
C ASP A 200 -26.07 -4.72 -11.38
N GLU A 201 -25.16 -5.70 -11.46
CA GLU A 201 -23.74 -5.51 -11.13
C GLU A 201 -22.96 -4.87 -12.29
N ILE A 202 -23.26 -5.29 -13.54
CA ILE A 202 -22.55 -4.85 -14.74
C ILE A 202 -23.04 -3.52 -15.32
N ILE A 203 -24.31 -3.16 -15.10
CA ILE A 203 -24.90 -1.96 -15.72
C ILE A 203 -24.42 -0.69 -15.03
N VAL A 204 -23.98 0.28 -15.83
CA VAL A 204 -23.66 1.63 -15.35
C VAL A 204 -24.96 2.36 -15.05
N ARG A 205 -25.08 2.91 -13.84
CA ARG A 205 -26.25 3.69 -13.43
C ARG A 205 -26.20 5.05 -14.13
N THR A 206 -26.97 5.17 -15.20
CA THR A 206 -27.20 6.43 -15.91
C THR A 206 -28.54 7.01 -15.45
N PRO A 207 -28.77 8.33 -15.62
CA PRO A 207 -30.06 8.95 -15.29
C PRO A 207 -31.26 8.25 -15.93
N LEU A 208 -31.08 7.70 -17.13
CA LEU A 208 -32.08 6.89 -17.84
C LEU A 208 -32.45 5.61 -17.07
N ILE A 209 -31.45 4.88 -16.59
CA ILE A 209 -31.64 3.62 -15.84
C ILE A 209 -32.31 3.90 -14.49
N GLU A 210 -31.91 4.99 -13.82
CA GLU A 210 -32.53 5.43 -12.57
C GLU A 210 -33.98 5.87 -12.78
N TRP A 211 -34.25 6.62 -13.84
CA TRP A 211 -35.62 6.98 -14.22
C TRP A 211 -36.47 5.73 -14.48
N ALA A 212 -35.97 4.80 -15.31
CA ALA A 212 -36.72 3.60 -15.69
C ALA A 212 -37.02 2.71 -14.48
N THR A 213 -36.03 2.49 -13.61
CA THR A 213 -36.22 1.72 -12.38
C THR A 213 -37.16 2.41 -11.39
N THR A 214 -37.15 3.74 -11.31
CA THR A 214 -38.08 4.52 -10.47
C THR A 214 -39.52 4.43 -10.98
N GLN A 215 -39.74 4.52 -12.30
CA GLN A 215 -41.08 4.37 -12.88
C GLN A 215 -41.68 2.99 -12.61
N LEU A 216 -40.86 1.95 -12.50
CA LEU A 216 -41.32 0.60 -12.13
C LEU A 216 -41.70 0.47 -10.65
N GLN A 217 -41.24 1.36 -9.76
CA GLN A 217 -41.58 1.34 -8.33
C GLN A 217 -42.88 2.08 -8.00
N HIS A 218 -43.32 3.02 -8.85
CA HIS A 218 -44.51 3.84 -8.64
C HIS A 218 -45.68 3.36 -9.53
N GLU A 219 -46.41 2.32 -9.11
CA GLU A 219 -47.70 1.80 -9.66
C GLU A 219 -47.90 1.76 -11.22
N GLY A 220 -46.88 1.97 -12.05
CA GLY A 220 -46.88 1.77 -13.51
C GLY A 220 -47.76 2.71 -14.36
N ASP A 221 -48.71 3.43 -13.79
CA ASP A 221 -49.71 4.20 -14.55
C ASP A 221 -49.12 5.37 -15.37
N SER A 222 -47.94 5.88 -15.01
CA SER A 222 -47.24 6.94 -15.77
C SER A 222 -46.57 6.43 -17.06
N LEU A 223 -46.39 5.12 -17.21
CA LEU A 223 -45.65 4.49 -18.32
C LEU A 223 -46.55 4.15 -19.50
N PHE A 224 -47.79 3.72 -19.24
CA PHE A 224 -48.70 3.20 -20.26
C PHE A 224 -49.33 4.29 -21.13
N HIS A 225 -49.84 3.86 -22.28
CA HIS A 225 -50.49 4.67 -23.32
C HIS A 225 -49.59 5.71 -24.00
N LYS A 226 -48.28 5.64 -23.75
CA LYS A 226 -47.27 6.57 -24.27
C LYS A 226 -46.33 5.92 -25.28
N GLY A 227 -45.83 6.74 -26.19
CA GLY A 227 -44.76 6.46 -27.13
C GLY A 227 -43.50 7.23 -26.75
N PHE A 228 -42.41 6.50 -26.53
CA PHE A 228 -41.11 7.04 -26.18
C PHE A 228 -40.11 6.82 -27.32
N LEU A 229 -39.23 7.79 -27.51
CA LEU A 229 -38.03 7.64 -28.33
C LEU A 229 -36.85 7.30 -27.43
N LEU A 230 -36.26 6.11 -27.55
CA LEU A 230 -34.97 5.79 -26.96
C LEU A 230 -33.86 6.33 -27.88
N GLY A 231 -33.47 7.58 -27.63
CA GLY A 231 -32.48 8.30 -28.43
C GLY A 231 -31.05 7.96 -28.06
N GLY A 232 -30.28 7.41 -29.02
CA GLY A 232 -28.85 7.17 -28.83
C GLY A 232 -28.14 6.78 -30.13
N ASP A 233 -26.86 7.11 -30.26
CA ASP A 233 -26.07 6.74 -31.44
C ASP A 233 -25.74 5.24 -31.51
N PHE A 234 -25.02 4.82 -32.55
CA PHE A 234 -24.60 3.42 -32.67
C PHE A 234 -23.68 3.02 -31.52
N GLY A 235 -23.99 1.90 -30.87
CA GLY A 235 -23.16 1.34 -29.79
C GLY A 235 -23.28 2.05 -28.44
N THR A 236 -24.23 2.95 -28.23
CA THR A 236 -24.48 3.61 -26.92
C THR A 236 -25.27 2.75 -25.94
N GLY A 237 -25.78 1.58 -26.35
CA GLY A 237 -26.44 0.61 -25.45
C GLY A 237 -27.97 0.55 -25.53
N LYS A 238 -28.59 0.88 -26.68
CA LYS A 238 -30.05 0.79 -26.87
C LYS A 238 -30.61 -0.61 -26.59
N THR A 239 -30.01 -1.65 -27.18
CA THR A 239 -30.40 -3.04 -26.94
C THR A 239 -30.07 -3.47 -25.50
N THR A 240 -28.94 -3.02 -24.96
CA THR A 240 -28.54 -3.27 -23.56
C THR A 240 -29.55 -2.72 -22.56
N PHE A 241 -30.15 -1.55 -22.83
CA PHE A 241 -31.22 -0.99 -22.01
C PHE A 241 -32.45 -1.91 -21.97
N TYR A 242 -32.89 -2.41 -23.12
CA TYR A 242 -34.02 -3.35 -23.18
C TYR A 242 -33.72 -4.65 -22.43
N ASP A 243 -32.54 -5.25 -22.68
CA ASP A 243 -32.15 -6.51 -22.04
C ASP A 243 -32.10 -6.36 -20.51
N PHE A 244 -31.64 -5.21 -20.02
CA PHE A 244 -31.63 -4.88 -18.59
C PHE A 244 -33.04 -4.72 -18.02
N ILE A 245 -33.91 -3.92 -18.67
CA ILE A 245 -35.21 -3.55 -18.08
C ILE A 245 -36.26 -4.66 -18.19
N ALA A 246 -36.15 -5.55 -19.18
CA ALA A 246 -37.14 -6.61 -19.44
C ALA A 246 -37.38 -7.56 -18.23
N PRO A 247 -36.34 -8.08 -17.53
CA PRO A 247 -36.54 -8.82 -16.28
C PRO A 247 -37.25 -8.01 -15.18
N HIS A 248 -36.90 -6.73 -15.02
CA HIS A 248 -37.53 -5.87 -14.01
C HIS A 248 -39.00 -5.56 -14.34
N LEU A 249 -39.34 -5.40 -15.63
CA LEU A 249 -40.72 -5.28 -16.10
C LEU A 249 -41.54 -6.52 -15.72
N ALA A 250 -41.01 -7.71 -16.02
CA ALA A 250 -41.69 -8.98 -15.72
C ALA A 250 -41.94 -9.17 -14.21
N ILE A 251 -40.97 -8.82 -13.36
CA ILE A 251 -41.14 -8.86 -11.88
C ILE A 251 -42.28 -7.93 -11.43
N ASN A 252 -42.42 -6.78 -12.07
CA ASN A 252 -43.49 -5.82 -11.81
C ASN A 252 -44.78 -6.12 -12.60
N ARG A 253 -44.96 -7.37 -13.09
CA ARG A 253 -46.15 -7.82 -13.82
C ARG A 253 -46.41 -7.04 -15.11
N ILE A 254 -45.37 -6.55 -15.78
CA ILE A 254 -45.44 -5.92 -17.10
C ILE A 254 -44.74 -6.84 -18.10
N GLU A 255 -45.43 -7.23 -19.18
CA GLU A 255 -44.88 -8.17 -20.16
C GLU A 255 -43.99 -7.46 -21.20
N PRO A 256 -42.67 -7.76 -21.25
CA PRO A 256 -41.77 -7.15 -22.22
C PRO A 256 -41.85 -7.84 -23.58
N ILE A 257 -42.01 -7.05 -24.65
CA ILE A 257 -42.10 -7.51 -26.03
C ILE A 257 -41.03 -6.77 -26.85
N ARG A 258 -40.18 -7.51 -27.57
CA ARG A 258 -39.21 -6.94 -28.51
C ARG A 258 -39.59 -7.29 -29.94
N LEU A 259 -39.71 -6.27 -30.78
CA LEU A 259 -40.02 -6.39 -32.20
C LEU A 259 -38.84 -5.84 -33.02
N ALA A 260 -38.13 -6.70 -33.74
CA ALA A 260 -37.04 -6.29 -34.62
C ALA A 260 -37.56 -6.09 -36.05
N LEU A 261 -37.65 -4.83 -36.49
CA LEU A 261 -38.19 -4.48 -37.80
C LEU A 261 -37.05 -4.16 -38.78
N THR A 262 -36.50 -5.20 -39.41
CA THR A 262 -35.49 -5.03 -40.48
C THR A 262 -36.08 -4.40 -41.75
N ASP A 263 -35.23 -3.97 -42.68
CA ASP A 263 -35.60 -3.22 -43.89
C ASP A 263 -36.86 -3.73 -44.62
N SER A 264 -37.77 -2.81 -44.91
CA SER A 264 -39.03 -3.06 -45.61
C SER A 264 -39.17 -2.11 -46.80
N THR A 265 -39.74 -2.58 -47.89
CA THR A 265 -39.85 -1.84 -49.16
C THR A 265 -40.91 -0.73 -49.16
N SER A 266 -41.81 -0.67 -48.17
CA SER A 266 -42.87 0.34 -48.06
C SER A 266 -43.45 0.42 -46.64
N VAL A 267 -44.21 1.48 -46.36
CA VAL A 267 -44.96 1.66 -45.09
C VAL A 267 -45.93 0.51 -44.83
N ALA A 268 -46.68 0.07 -45.84
CA ALA A 268 -47.63 -1.04 -45.71
C ALA A 268 -46.92 -2.36 -45.31
N HIS A 269 -45.72 -2.58 -45.85
CA HIS A 269 -44.92 -3.74 -45.50
C HIS A 269 -44.40 -3.65 -44.05
N TYR A 270 -44.06 -2.46 -43.55
CA TYR A 270 -43.73 -2.26 -42.13
C TYR A 270 -44.91 -2.58 -41.20
N ILE A 271 -46.11 -2.13 -41.53
CA ILE A 271 -47.33 -2.41 -40.73
C ILE A 271 -47.59 -3.92 -40.67
N GLN A 272 -47.61 -4.60 -41.82
CA GLN A 272 -47.81 -6.06 -41.88
C GLN A 272 -46.75 -6.82 -41.08
N LYS A 273 -45.49 -6.36 -41.13
CA LYS A 273 -44.40 -6.97 -40.38
C LYS A 273 -44.56 -6.74 -38.88
N PHE A 274 -44.89 -5.51 -38.47
CA PHE A 274 -45.17 -5.18 -37.07
C PHE A 274 -46.30 -6.04 -36.50
N GLU A 275 -47.44 -6.09 -37.19
CA GLU A 275 -48.59 -6.92 -36.78
C GLU A 275 -48.19 -8.38 -36.66
N ARG A 276 -47.52 -8.93 -37.67
CA ARG A 276 -47.06 -10.32 -37.66
C ARG A 276 -46.14 -10.63 -36.48
N GLU A 277 -45.12 -9.80 -36.24
CA GLU A 277 -44.18 -10.02 -35.12
C GLU A 277 -44.88 -9.88 -33.77
N LEU A 278 -45.82 -8.93 -33.64
CA LEU A 278 -46.64 -8.76 -32.44
C LEU A 278 -47.52 -9.98 -32.18
N CYS A 279 -48.24 -10.48 -33.19
CA CYS A 279 -49.06 -11.69 -33.09
C CYS A 279 -48.23 -12.90 -32.65
N VAL A 280 -47.01 -13.06 -33.18
CA VAL A 280 -46.09 -14.12 -32.77
C VAL A 280 -45.68 -13.97 -31.31
N ALA A 281 -45.35 -12.76 -30.86
CA ALA A 281 -44.96 -12.49 -29.49
C ALA A 281 -46.12 -12.75 -28.50
N ILE A 282 -47.31 -12.24 -28.79
CA ILE A 282 -48.50 -12.45 -27.96
C ILE A 282 -48.89 -13.93 -27.92
N SER A 283 -48.81 -14.65 -29.05
CA SER A 283 -49.06 -16.10 -29.07
C SER A 283 -48.10 -16.89 -28.17
N LYS A 284 -46.87 -16.41 -28.00
CA LYS A 284 -45.86 -17.05 -27.14
C LYS A 284 -46.15 -16.76 -25.67
N ILE A 285 -46.51 -15.52 -25.34
CA ILE A 285 -46.86 -15.09 -23.99
C ILE A 285 -48.17 -15.76 -23.55
N GLY A 286 -49.22 -15.76 -24.38
CA GLY A 286 -50.49 -16.39 -24.04
C GLY A 286 -50.36 -17.89 -23.74
N ARG A 287 -49.43 -18.59 -24.41
CA ARG A 287 -49.09 -19.99 -24.10
C ARG A 287 -48.52 -20.17 -22.70
N SER A 288 -47.64 -19.27 -22.22
CA SER A 288 -47.14 -19.34 -20.84
C SER A 288 -48.22 -19.07 -19.79
N TYR A 289 -49.30 -18.37 -20.17
CA TYR A 289 -50.46 -18.16 -19.31
C TYR A 289 -51.54 -19.23 -19.44
N GLY A 290 -51.36 -20.26 -20.26
CA GLY A 290 -52.32 -21.36 -20.41
C GLY A 290 -53.61 -20.98 -21.14
N ILE A 291 -53.55 -20.00 -22.05
CA ILE A 291 -54.65 -19.66 -22.96
C ILE A 291 -54.68 -20.74 -24.06
N GLN A 292 -55.79 -21.46 -24.22
CA GLN A 292 -55.81 -22.78 -24.89
C GLN A 292 -56.03 -22.77 -26.43
N ASP A 293 -56.19 -21.61 -27.08
CA ASP A 293 -56.72 -21.56 -28.46
C ASP A 293 -55.67 -21.41 -29.60
N PHE A 294 -54.38 -21.67 -29.36
CA PHE A 294 -53.30 -21.38 -30.34
C PHE A 294 -53.09 -22.40 -31.48
N SER A 295 -54.12 -23.16 -31.88
CA SER A 295 -53.99 -24.12 -33.00
C SER A 295 -53.96 -23.46 -34.39
N ARG A 296 -54.26 -22.15 -34.47
CA ARG A 296 -54.24 -21.34 -35.70
C ARG A 296 -53.24 -20.19 -35.59
N ARG A 297 -52.75 -19.69 -36.74
CA ARG A 297 -52.08 -18.37 -36.80
C ARG A 297 -53.10 -17.33 -36.36
N ILE A 298 -52.78 -16.61 -35.29
CA ILE A 298 -53.63 -15.54 -34.75
C ILE A 298 -53.43 -14.30 -35.63
N ASP A 299 -54.51 -13.55 -35.86
CA ASP A 299 -54.43 -12.24 -36.51
C ASP A 299 -54.26 -11.11 -35.49
N TYR A 300 -54.30 -9.86 -35.96
CA TYR A 300 -54.11 -8.68 -35.10
C TYR A 300 -55.28 -8.48 -34.11
N GLU A 301 -56.51 -8.81 -34.51
CA GLU A 301 -57.67 -8.71 -33.63
C GLU A 301 -57.63 -9.78 -32.55
N ASP A 302 -57.27 -11.02 -32.91
CA ASP A 302 -57.03 -12.10 -31.95
C ASP A 302 -55.94 -11.69 -30.94
N ALA A 303 -54.85 -11.07 -31.40
CA ALA A 303 -53.76 -10.62 -30.53
C ALA A 303 -54.23 -9.58 -29.50
N ARG A 304 -55.11 -8.64 -29.90
CA ARG A 304 -55.69 -7.65 -28.98
C ARG A 304 -56.56 -8.30 -27.91
N LEU A 305 -57.43 -9.23 -28.31
CA LEU A 305 -58.27 -9.97 -27.37
C LEU A 305 -57.42 -10.78 -26.38
N PHE A 306 -56.35 -11.42 -26.85
CA PHE A 306 -55.43 -12.12 -25.95
C PHE A 306 -54.66 -11.18 -25.04
N MET A 307 -54.30 -9.97 -25.47
CA MET A 307 -53.69 -8.97 -24.59
C MET A 307 -54.63 -8.57 -23.43
N LEU A 308 -55.92 -8.38 -23.71
CA LEU A 308 -56.94 -8.15 -22.69
C LEU A 308 -57.08 -9.35 -21.73
N GLU A 309 -57.12 -10.56 -22.28
CA GLU A 309 -57.22 -11.78 -21.46
C GLU A 309 -55.98 -11.94 -20.57
N ILE A 310 -54.78 -11.68 -21.08
CA ILE A 310 -53.53 -11.72 -20.30
C ILE A 310 -53.58 -10.65 -19.19
N GLN A 311 -54.03 -9.43 -19.47
CA GLN A 311 -54.22 -8.39 -18.45
C GLN A 311 -55.19 -8.84 -17.34
N SER A 312 -56.28 -9.53 -17.70
CA SER A 312 -57.25 -10.07 -16.73
C SER A 312 -56.65 -11.11 -15.78
N ARG A 313 -55.54 -11.76 -16.18
CA ARG A 313 -54.79 -12.73 -15.37
C ARG A 313 -53.72 -12.07 -14.49
N ASN A 314 -54.00 -10.84 -14.01
CA ASN A 314 -53.18 -10.09 -13.06
C ASN A 314 -51.86 -9.56 -13.65
N ILE A 315 -51.84 -9.24 -14.95
CA ILE A 315 -50.76 -8.52 -15.62
C ILE A 315 -51.14 -7.06 -15.77
N LEU A 316 -50.24 -6.14 -15.43
CA LEU A 316 -50.48 -4.70 -15.45
C LEU A 316 -50.51 -4.14 -16.87
N GLY A 317 -49.76 -4.73 -17.81
CA GLY A 317 -49.73 -4.28 -19.19
C GLY A 317 -48.52 -4.82 -19.96
N PHE A 318 -48.22 -4.19 -21.10
CA PHE A 318 -47.18 -4.60 -22.04
C PHE A 318 -46.19 -3.47 -22.33
N PHE A 319 -44.92 -3.81 -22.49
CA PHE A 319 -43.87 -2.91 -22.91
C PHE A 319 -43.32 -3.34 -24.27
N ILE A 320 -43.66 -2.61 -25.33
CA ILE A 320 -43.31 -2.95 -26.70
C ILE A 320 -42.08 -2.12 -27.13
N PHE A 321 -40.95 -2.81 -27.28
CA PHE A 321 -39.70 -2.25 -27.76
C PHE A 321 -39.51 -2.53 -29.26
N ILE A 322 -39.47 -1.48 -30.06
CA ILE A 322 -39.26 -1.55 -31.51
C ILE A 322 -37.80 -1.23 -31.82
N ASP A 323 -37.08 -2.21 -32.34
CA ASP A 323 -35.64 -2.15 -32.61
C ASP A 323 -35.33 -2.11 -34.12
N ASP A 324 -34.08 -1.79 -34.45
CA ASP A 324 -33.49 -1.81 -35.79
C ASP A 324 -34.01 -0.83 -36.85
N LEU A 325 -35.06 -0.06 -36.60
CA LEU A 325 -35.58 0.94 -37.55
C LEU A 325 -34.54 2.00 -37.98
N HIS A 326 -33.64 2.37 -37.08
CA HIS A 326 -32.56 3.34 -37.34
C HIS A 326 -31.43 2.81 -38.24
N LYS A 327 -31.47 1.54 -38.65
CA LYS A 327 -30.54 0.94 -39.60
C LYS A 327 -30.99 1.11 -41.07
N HIS A 328 -32.21 1.60 -41.30
CA HIS A 328 -32.78 1.78 -42.64
C HIS A 328 -32.15 2.96 -43.39
N LYS A 329 -31.94 2.80 -44.70
CA LYS A 329 -31.38 3.87 -45.55
C LYS A 329 -32.36 5.01 -45.82
N ASP A 330 -33.64 4.70 -45.99
CA ASP A 330 -34.69 5.69 -46.20
C ASP A 330 -35.44 5.99 -44.89
N VAL A 331 -35.03 7.06 -44.23
CA VAL A 331 -35.57 7.48 -42.94
C VAL A 331 -37.01 8.02 -43.08
N ASN A 332 -37.42 8.52 -44.25
CA ASN A 332 -38.76 9.08 -44.45
C ASN A 332 -39.83 8.01 -44.34
N THR A 333 -39.63 6.87 -45.01
CA THR A 333 -40.54 5.71 -44.92
C THR A 333 -40.67 5.20 -43.48
N VAL A 334 -39.61 5.28 -42.67
CA VAL A 334 -39.65 4.91 -41.25
C VAL A 334 -40.53 5.89 -40.46
N PHE A 335 -40.39 7.19 -40.67
CA PHE A 335 -41.23 8.19 -40.00
C PHE A 335 -42.71 8.07 -40.40
N ASP A 336 -43.00 7.86 -41.68
CA ASP A 336 -44.39 7.65 -42.14
C ASP A 336 -45.02 6.40 -41.49
N PHE A 337 -44.24 5.34 -41.29
CA PHE A 337 -44.67 4.17 -40.52
C PHE A 337 -44.93 4.50 -39.04
N LEU A 338 -44.02 5.22 -38.37
CA LEU A 338 -44.18 5.62 -36.97
C LEU A 338 -45.40 6.54 -36.76
N ALA A 339 -45.69 7.42 -37.72
CA ALA A 339 -46.91 8.23 -37.71
C ALA A 339 -48.17 7.35 -37.80
N ASN A 340 -48.17 6.31 -38.66
CA ASN A 340 -49.29 5.38 -38.76
C ASN A 340 -49.47 4.51 -37.51
N LEU A 341 -48.40 4.20 -36.76
CA LEU A 341 -48.49 3.49 -35.47
C LEU A 341 -49.30 4.27 -34.42
N GLN A 342 -49.50 5.58 -34.59
CA GLN A 342 -50.41 6.35 -33.75
C GLN A 342 -51.82 5.77 -33.72
N VAL A 343 -52.33 5.30 -34.87
CA VAL A 343 -53.67 4.71 -34.98
C VAL A 343 -53.77 3.44 -34.13
N ILE A 344 -52.73 2.61 -34.17
CA ILE A 344 -52.60 1.40 -33.36
C ILE A 344 -52.50 1.75 -31.88
N LYS A 345 -51.63 2.69 -31.49
CA LYS A 345 -51.49 3.17 -30.10
C LYS A 345 -52.83 3.64 -29.53
N ASN A 346 -53.54 4.50 -30.27
CA ASN A 346 -54.82 5.05 -29.85
C ASN A 346 -55.91 3.98 -29.73
N THR A 347 -55.91 3.00 -30.62
CA THR A 347 -56.86 1.88 -30.61
C THR A 347 -56.68 1.02 -29.36
N LEU A 348 -55.44 0.63 -29.05
CA LEU A 348 -55.12 -0.13 -27.83
C LEU A 348 -55.49 0.65 -26.56
N SER A 349 -55.20 1.95 -26.51
CA SER A 349 -55.55 2.80 -25.37
C SER A 349 -57.06 2.99 -25.16
N ARG A 350 -57.85 3.07 -26.25
CA ARG A 350 -59.32 3.19 -26.15
C ARG A 350 -59.98 1.94 -25.57
N GLU A 351 -59.34 0.79 -25.73
CA GLU A 351 -59.80 -0.49 -25.18
C GLU A 351 -59.20 -0.81 -23.81
N ASP A 352 -58.53 0.15 -23.18
CA ASP A 352 -57.88 -0.03 -21.88
C ASP A 352 -56.79 -1.13 -21.89
N ILE A 353 -56.20 -1.39 -23.06
CA ILE A 353 -55.02 -2.23 -23.18
C ILE A 353 -53.80 -1.37 -22.81
N LYS A 354 -53.21 -1.67 -21.66
CA LYS A 354 -52.11 -0.90 -21.07
C LYS A 354 -50.82 -1.23 -21.81
N VAL A 355 -50.40 -0.35 -22.73
CA VAL A 355 -49.21 -0.55 -23.57
C VAL A 355 -48.29 0.67 -23.54
N ALA A 356 -46.99 0.45 -23.37
CA ALA A 356 -45.95 1.46 -23.57
C ALA A 356 -45.13 1.11 -24.83
N PHE A 357 -45.01 2.06 -25.76
CA PHE A 357 -44.18 1.90 -26.95
C PHE A 357 -42.84 2.57 -26.76
N VAL A 358 -41.74 1.87 -27.03
CA VAL A 358 -40.39 2.44 -26.99
C VAL A 358 -39.68 2.15 -28.32
N VAL A 359 -39.30 3.19 -29.04
CA VAL A 359 -38.65 3.07 -30.35
C VAL A 359 -37.17 3.42 -30.24
N ALA A 360 -36.30 2.52 -30.68
CA ALA A 360 -34.86 2.75 -30.76
C ALA A 360 -34.50 3.63 -31.98
N GLY A 361 -34.03 4.85 -31.73
CA GLY A 361 -33.71 5.83 -32.77
C GLY A 361 -32.44 6.64 -32.51
N PHE A 362 -32.10 7.54 -33.45
CA PHE A 362 -30.99 8.47 -33.26
C PHE A 362 -31.42 9.71 -32.46
N PRO A 363 -30.51 10.36 -31.71
CA PRO A 363 -30.86 11.57 -30.95
C PRO A 363 -31.42 12.70 -31.81
N HIS A 364 -30.91 12.87 -33.03
CA HIS A 364 -31.34 13.94 -33.94
C HIS A 364 -32.77 13.74 -34.50
N TRP A 365 -33.35 12.54 -34.40
CA TRP A 365 -34.75 12.29 -34.80
C TRP A 365 -35.75 13.13 -34.00
N ARG A 366 -35.38 13.54 -32.78
CA ARG A 366 -36.19 14.40 -31.94
C ARG A 366 -36.56 15.71 -32.61
N SER A 367 -35.59 16.40 -33.21
CA SER A 367 -35.83 17.68 -33.90
C SER A 367 -36.88 17.55 -35.02
N ARG A 368 -36.90 16.39 -35.69
CA ARG A 368 -37.89 16.10 -36.72
C ARG A 368 -39.25 15.71 -36.13
N ILE A 369 -39.27 14.94 -35.06
CA ILE A 369 -40.52 14.58 -34.35
C ILE A 369 -41.21 15.84 -33.83
N GLU A 370 -40.47 16.79 -33.24
CA GLU A 370 -41.01 18.06 -32.73
C GLU A 370 -41.62 18.94 -33.83
N GLN A 371 -41.13 18.82 -35.07
CA GLN A 371 -41.59 19.61 -36.22
C GLN A 371 -42.77 18.97 -36.96
N ASP A 372 -43.11 17.70 -36.68
CA ASP A 372 -44.15 16.96 -37.37
C ASP A 372 -45.28 16.56 -36.41
N SER A 373 -46.45 17.19 -36.61
CA SER A 373 -47.63 16.94 -35.78
C SER A 373 -48.10 15.48 -35.80
N ALA A 374 -47.88 14.74 -36.88
CA ALA A 374 -48.26 13.33 -36.96
C ALA A 374 -47.34 12.45 -36.09
N LEU A 375 -46.04 12.79 -36.03
CA LEU A 375 -45.07 12.08 -35.19
C LEU A 375 -45.22 12.40 -33.70
N THR A 376 -45.47 13.66 -33.33
CA THR A 376 -45.76 14.03 -31.93
C THR A 376 -47.00 13.32 -31.38
N GLY A 377 -47.97 13.02 -32.24
CA GLY A 377 -49.16 12.25 -31.88
C GLY A 377 -48.85 10.81 -31.41
N PHE A 378 -47.81 10.19 -31.98
CA PHE A 378 -47.31 8.90 -31.50
C PHE A 378 -46.31 9.07 -30.34
N PHE A 379 -45.33 9.98 -30.47
CA PHE A 379 -44.27 10.24 -29.49
C PHE A 379 -44.63 11.37 -28.52
N ASP A 380 -45.51 11.09 -27.57
CA ASP A 380 -45.96 11.99 -26.51
C ASP A 380 -44.97 12.10 -25.33
N ALA A 381 -43.89 11.31 -25.33
CA ALA A 381 -42.82 11.38 -24.33
C ALA A 381 -41.41 11.27 -24.95
N SER A 382 -41.20 11.87 -26.13
CA SER A 382 -39.95 11.79 -26.91
C SER A 382 -38.68 12.26 -26.18
N GLU A 383 -38.81 13.11 -25.15
CA GLU A 383 -37.68 13.71 -24.45
C GLU A 383 -37.16 12.91 -23.25
N GLN A 384 -37.92 11.90 -22.80
CA GLN A 384 -37.68 11.26 -21.51
C GLN A 384 -36.59 10.18 -21.54
N LEU A 385 -36.36 9.55 -22.71
CA LEU A 385 -35.45 8.41 -22.84
C LEU A 385 -34.22 8.73 -23.71
N ILE A 386 -33.26 9.47 -23.16
CA ILE A 386 -32.03 9.84 -23.87
C ILE A 386 -30.84 9.10 -23.25
N LEU A 387 -30.12 8.34 -24.08
CA LEU A 387 -28.84 7.76 -23.68
C LEU A 387 -27.76 8.85 -23.65
N PRO A 388 -26.94 8.92 -22.59
CA PRO A 388 -25.86 9.89 -22.52
C PRO A 388 -24.80 9.59 -23.60
N GLN A 389 -24.04 10.63 -23.96
CA GLN A 389 -22.82 10.46 -24.73
C GLN A 389 -21.83 9.59 -23.92
N VAL A 390 -21.21 8.61 -24.57
CA VAL A 390 -20.28 7.71 -23.89
C VAL A 390 -18.92 8.41 -23.78
N THR A 391 -18.53 8.79 -22.57
CA THR A 391 -17.21 9.35 -22.29
C THR A 391 -16.20 8.22 -22.01
N PRO A 392 -14.89 8.47 -22.13
CA PRO A 392 -13.85 7.54 -21.69
C PRO A 392 -14.08 7.01 -20.27
N GLU A 393 -14.53 7.86 -19.36
CA GLU A 393 -14.78 7.52 -17.96
C GLU A 393 -15.98 6.56 -17.82
N LEU A 394 -17.08 6.84 -18.54
CA LEU A 394 -18.24 5.95 -18.56
C LEU A 394 -17.88 4.57 -19.15
N ALA A 395 -17.07 4.56 -20.22
CA ALA A 395 -16.60 3.33 -20.83
C ALA A 395 -15.69 2.52 -19.91
N ALA A 396 -14.77 3.17 -19.19
CA ALA A 396 -13.95 2.50 -18.20
C ALA A 396 -14.81 1.92 -17.07
N GLN A 397 -15.75 2.70 -16.53
CA GLN A 397 -16.65 2.23 -15.48
C GLN A 397 -17.45 0.99 -15.91
N ALA A 398 -17.91 0.95 -17.16
CA ALA A 398 -18.61 -0.23 -17.71
C ALA A 398 -17.69 -1.47 -17.78
N ILE A 399 -16.43 -1.29 -18.17
CA ILE A 399 -15.44 -2.39 -18.20
C ILE A 399 -15.10 -2.84 -16.77
N GLU A 400 -14.84 -1.92 -15.85
CA GLU A 400 -14.51 -2.20 -14.45
C GLU A 400 -15.63 -2.96 -13.74
N LYS A 401 -16.89 -2.54 -13.92
CA LYS A 401 -18.06 -3.25 -13.39
C LYS A 401 -18.16 -4.67 -13.91
N ARG A 402 -17.90 -4.88 -15.21
CA ARG A 402 -17.88 -6.22 -15.82
C ARG A 402 -16.74 -7.07 -15.26
N LEU A 403 -15.51 -6.54 -15.16
CA LEU A 403 -14.39 -7.24 -14.55
C LEU A 403 -14.71 -7.65 -13.11
N ARG A 404 -15.34 -6.75 -12.34
CA ARG A 404 -15.72 -7.00 -10.95
C ARG A 404 -16.80 -8.07 -10.79
N ALA A 405 -17.87 -8.02 -11.58
CA ALA A 405 -18.97 -8.99 -11.51
C ALA A 405 -18.51 -10.42 -11.81
N TYR A 406 -17.54 -10.56 -12.71
CA TYR A 406 -16.96 -11.84 -13.11
C TYR A 406 -15.74 -12.24 -12.27
N SER A 407 -15.31 -11.42 -11.31
CA SER A 407 -14.13 -11.70 -10.48
C SER A 407 -14.40 -12.80 -9.45
N ASN A 408 -13.44 -13.69 -9.27
CA ASN A 408 -13.40 -14.59 -8.12
C ASN A 408 -13.16 -13.83 -6.80
N ASN A 409 -12.56 -12.63 -6.89
CA ASN A 409 -12.32 -11.74 -5.77
C ASN A 409 -12.94 -10.34 -6.01
N PRO A 410 -14.24 -10.15 -5.72
CA PRO A 410 -14.93 -8.87 -5.95
C PRO A 410 -14.55 -7.76 -4.94
N GLU A 411 -13.79 -8.09 -3.90
CA GLU A 411 -13.26 -7.13 -2.92
C GLU A 411 -12.09 -6.34 -3.48
N LYS A 412 -11.31 -6.95 -4.38
CA LYS A 412 -10.24 -6.29 -5.13
C LYS A 412 -10.84 -5.36 -6.20
N GLN A 413 -10.58 -4.07 -6.09
CA GLN A 413 -10.98 -3.12 -7.12
C GLN A 413 -10.00 -3.17 -8.30
N THR A 414 -10.50 -3.58 -9.46
CA THR A 414 -9.75 -3.54 -10.71
C THR A 414 -10.15 -2.27 -11.46
N ILE A 415 -9.28 -1.26 -11.45
CA ILE A 415 -9.56 0.08 -12.02
C ILE A 415 -8.71 0.27 -13.27
N ILE A 416 -9.25 0.92 -14.29
CA ILE A 416 -8.50 1.30 -15.49
C ILE A 416 -7.64 2.53 -15.15
N LYS A 417 -6.34 2.48 -15.48
CA LYS A 417 -5.42 3.59 -15.19
C LYS A 417 -5.85 4.88 -15.89
N ARG A 418 -5.70 6.00 -15.17
CA ARG A 418 -6.03 7.34 -15.67
C ARG A 418 -5.26 7.71 -16.94
N ASP A 419 -3.97 7.39 -17.02
CA ASP A 419 -3.16 7.68 -18.22
C ASP A 419 -3.70 6.97 -19.46
N PHE A 420 -4.24 5.77 -19.30
CA PHE A 420 -4.84 5.00 -20.39
C PHE A 420 -6.14 5.66 -20.90
N LEU A 421 -6.98 6.16 -19.97
CA LEU A 421 -8.15 6.95 -20.29
C LEU A 421 -7.77 8.22 -21.09
N GLU A 422 -6.77 8.97 -20.60
CA GLU A 422 -6.39 10.26 -21.16
C GLU A 422 -5.64 10.16 -22.50
N THR A 423 -4.98 9.03 -22.78
CA THR A 423 -4.17 8.85 -23.99
C THR A 423 -4.79 7.94 -25.03
N VAL A 424 -5.22 6.73 -24.66
CA VAL A 424 -5.65 5.71 -25.63
C VAL A 424 -7.11 5.90 -25.99
N PHE A 425 -7.99 6.07 -25.01
CA PHE A 425 -9.41 6.31 -25.29
C PHE A 425 -9.61 7.66 -26.01
N LYS A 426 -8.77 8.66 -25.72
CA LYS A 426 -8.73 9.91 -26.47
C LYS A 426 -8.24 9.73 -27.92
N ARG A 427 -7.22 8.90 -28.18
CA ARG A 427 -6.79 8.56 -29.55
C ARG A 427 -7.84 7.77 -30.33
N VAL A 428 -8.56 6.85 -29.67
CA VAL A 428 -9.72 6.17 -30.28
C VAL A 428 -10.75 7.21 -30.72
N GLN A 429 -10.94 8.26 -29.91
CA GLN A 429 -11.82 9.38 -30.23
C GLN A 429 -11.35 10.22 -31.42
N GLU A 430 -10.07 10.59 -31.43
CA GLU A 430 -9.46 11.34 -32.53
C GLU A 430 -9.45 10.55 -33.85
N ARG A 431 -9.19 9.23 -33.80
CA ARG A 431 -9.14 8.35 -34.99
C ARG A 431 -10.50 8.19 -35.67
N LEU A 432 -11.58 8.10 -34.89
CA LEU A 432 -12.92 7.86 -35.42
C LEU A 432 -13.56 9.15 -35.98
N GLY A 433 -13.06 10.33 -35.60
CA GLY A 433 -13.49 11.63 -36.16
C GLY A 433 -14.96 12.00 -35.88
N SER A 434 -15.68 11.18 -35.11
CA SER A 434 -17.09 11.36 -34.79
C SER A 434 -17.26 11.95 -33.40
N THR A 435 -18.14 12.93 -33.25
CA THR A 435 -18.46 13.55 -31.95
C THR A 435 -19.11 12.55 -30.96
N ASN A 436 -19.77 11.49 -31.44
CA ASN A 436 -20.45 10.50 -30.59
C ASN A 436 -19.96 9.08 -30.86
N ILE A 437 -19.12 8.57 -29.96
CA ILE A 437 -18.57 7.21 -29.98
C ILE A 437 -19.34 6.38 -28.96
N GLY A 438 -19.74 5.16 -29.30
CA GLY A 438 -20.42 4.24 -28.37
C GLY A 438 -19.45 3.50 -27.43
N PHE A 439 -19.95 2.60 -26.58
CA PHE A 439 -19.11 1.76 -25.70
C PHE A 439 -18.24 0.76 -26.48
N ARG A 440 -18.72 0.33 -27.66
CA ARG A 440 -18.12 -0.78 -28.42
C ARG A 440 -16.63 -0.55 -28.78
N PRO A 441 -16.21 0.59 -29.36
CA PRO A 441 -14.81 0.79 -29.72
C PRO A 441 -13.87 0.78 -28.51
N TYR A 442 -14.31 1.34 -27.38
CA TYR A 442 -13.54 1.33 -26.13
C TYR A 442 -13.36 -0.09 -25.57
N ILE A 443 -14.43 -0.90 -25.56
CA ILE A 443 -14.36 -2.29 -25.12
C ILE A 443 -13.49 -3.13 -26.05
N GLN A 444 -13.54 -2.90 -27.37
CA GLN A 444 -12.68 -3.61 -28.34
C GLN A 444 -11.20 -3.28 -28.15
N GLU A 445 -10.86 -2.02 -27.88
CA GLU A 445 -9.47 -1.62 -27.60
C GLU A 445 -8.96 -2.30 -26.32
N ALA A 446 -9.76 -2.29 -25.24
CA ALA A 446 -9.43 -2.99 -24.00
C ALA A 446 -9.27 -4.50 -24.23
N LEU A 447 -10.20 -5.14 -24.95
CA LEU A 447 -10.14 -6.56 -25.29
C LEU A 447 -8.89 -6.91 -26.11
N THR A 448 -8.49 -6.05 -27.05
CA THR A 448 -7.27 -6.24 -27.85
C THR A 448 -6.04 -6.27 -26.97
N ARG A 449 -5.96 -5.35 -25.99
CA ARG A 449 -4.86 -5.29 -25.01
C ARG A 449 -4.84 -6.50 -24.09
N PHE A 450 -5.98 -6.87 -23.50
CA PHE A 450 -6.11 -8.06 -22.66
C PHE A 450 -5.75 -9.34 -23.41
N SER A 451 -6.25 -9.50 -24.64
CA SER A 451 -5.93 -10.66 -25.48
C SER A 451 -4.45 -10.71 -25.86
N SER A 452 -3.78 -9.56 -25.96
CA SER A 452 -2.33 -9.46 -26.13
C SER A 452 -1.52 -9.61 -24.83
N ARG A 453 -2.18 -9.94 -23.70
CA ARG A 453 -1.58 -10.07 -22.36
C ARG A 453 -0.93 -8.77 -21.84
N ASN A 454 -1.43 -7.63 -22.32
CA ASN A 454 -1.00 -6.31 -21.84
C ASN A 454 -2.01 -5.81 -20.80
N TYR A 455 -1.68 -6.03 -19.53
CA TYR A 455 -2.50 -5.65 -18.38
C TYR A 455 -2.06 -4.32 -17.75
N ASP A 456 -1.09 -3.61 -18.34
CA ASP A 456 -0.62 -2.31 -17.85
C ASP A 456 -1.73 -1.25 -17.83
N ILE A 457 -2.86 -1.55 -18.47
CA ILE A 457 -4.09 -0.76 -18.47
C ILE A 457 -4.82 -0.77 -17.11
N LEU A 458 -4.53 -1.73 -16.23
CA LEU A 458 -5.18 -1.90 -14.92
C LEU A 458 -4.28 -1.40 -13.78
N SER A 459 -4.84 -0.67 -12.82
CA SER A 459 -4.14 -0.28 -11.59
C SER A 459 -3.98 -1.47 -10.65
N GLY A 460 -2.81 -1.61 -10.02
CA GLY A 460 -2.56 -2.69 -9.04
C GLY A 460 -2.36 -4.07 -9.65
N TYR A 461 -2.41 -4.21 -10.98
CA TYR A 461 -1.99 -5.43 -11.66
C TYR A 461 -0.55 -5.27 -12.14
N THR A 462 0.39 -5.57 -11.25
CA THR A 462 1.82 -5.66 -11.58
C THR A 462 2.21 -7.13 -11.48
N ARG A 463 2.63 -7.73 -12.60
CA ARG A 463 3.05 -9.15 -12.62
C ARG A 463 4.26 -9.41 -11.70
N VAL A 464 5.01 -8.36 -11.41
CA VAL A 464 6.12 -8.32 -10.47
C VAL A 464 5.89 -7.12 -9.56
N LEU A 465 5.75 -7.36 -8.26
CA LEU A 465 5.72 -6.31 -7.24
C LEU A 465 7.14 -5.76 -7.05
N ASP A 466 7.27 -4.46 -6.82
CA ASP A 466 8.57 -3.87 -6.48
C ASP A 466 9.02 -4.31 -5.08
N ASP A 467 10.35 -4.32 -4.87
CA ASP A 467 10.95 -4.85 -3.63
C ASP A 467 10.48 -4.10 -2.37
N VAL A 468 10.15 -2.81 -2.48
CA VAL A 468 9.65 -2.00 -1.37
C VAL A 468 8.23 -2.43 -0.99
N THR A 469 7.34 -2.58 -1.97
CA THR A 469 5.98 -3.09 -1.75
C THR A 469 6.00 -4.51 -1.19
N VAL A 470 6.87 -5.39 -1.71
CA VAL A 470 7.06 -6.75 -1.17
C VAL A 470 7.53 -6.72 0.28
N HIS A 471 8.52 -5.87 0.60
CA HIS A 471 9.03 -5.72 1.97
C HIS A 471 7.98 -5.18 2.93
N ASN A 472 7.23 -4.15 2.54
CA ASN A 472 6.20 -3.54 3.39
C ASN A 472 5.06 -4.53 3.68
N ILE A 473 4.58 -5.23 2.65
CA ILE A 473 3.56 -6.28 2.81
C ILE A 473 4.10 -7.41 3.70
N LYS A 474 5.34 -7.85 3.50
CA LYS A 474 5.97 -8.88 4.34
C LYS A 474 6.05 -8.45 5.80
N THR A 475 6.50 -7.22 6.07
CA THR A 475 6.58 -6.67 7.43
C THR A 475 5.20 -6.58 8.08
N LEU A 476 4.17 -6.17 7.34
CA LEU A 476 2.80 -6.15 7.83
C LEU A 476 2.28 -7.57 8.14
N LEU A 477 2.53 -8.54 7.26
CA LEU A 477 2.18 -9.95 7.47
C LEU A 477 2.90 -10.55 8.69
N GLU A 478 4.19 -10.25 8.86
CA GLU A 478 5.00 -10.74 9.98
C GLU A 478 4.78 -9.99 11.29
N SER A 479 4.11 -8.84 11.26
CA SER A 479 3.67 -8.12 12.47
C SER A 479 2.50 -8.82 13.16
N ASP A 480 1.74 -9.64 12.43
CA ASP A 480 0.67 -10.47 12.99
C ASP A 480 1.27 -11.78 13.52
N GLU A 481 1.30 -11.93 14.86
CA GLU A 481 1.90 -13.09 15.52
C GLU A 481 1.30 -14.42 15.04
N TYR A 482 0.00 -14.44 14.74
CA TYR A 482 -0.70 -15.64 14.30
C TYR A 482 -0.30 -16.04 12.88
N PHE A 483 -0.33 -15.10 11.94
CA PHE A 483 0.11 -15.37 10.56
C PHE A 483 1.58 -15.77 10.53
N LYS A 484 2.44 -15.08 11.31
CA LYS A 484 3.85 -15.41 11.43
C LYS A 484 4.07 -16.84 11.92
N GLU A 485 3.35 -17.26 12.97
CA GLU A 485 3.44 -18.64 13.46
C GLU A 485 2.98 -19.65 12.39
N CYS A 486 1.89 -19.38 11.67
CA CYS A 486 1.39 -20.23 10.61
C CYS A 486 2.39 -20.36 9.45
N ILE A 487 2.90 -19.23 8.94
CA ILE A 487 3.84 -19.22 7.82
C ILE A 487 5.18 -19.82 8.22
N ASP A 488 5.65 -19.59 9.45
CA ASP A 488 6.89 -20.18 9.94
C ASP A 488 6.79 -21.70 10.03
N LYS A 489 5.66 -22.24 10.50
CA LYS A 489 5.43 -23.70 10.51
C LYS A 489 5.36 -24.28 9.09
N LEU A 490 4.68 -23.59 8.17
CA LEU A 490 4.50 -24.05 6.79
C LEU A 490 5.79 -23.99 5.97
N VAL A 491 6.55 -22.90 6.12
CA VAL A 491 7.72 -22.58 5.30
C VAL A 491 9.01 -23.10 5.94
N TYR A 492 9.18 -22.90 7.25
CA TYR A 492 10.42 -23.17 8.00
C TYR A 492 10.32 -24.39 8.95
N GLY A 493 9.12 -24.81 9.34
CA GLY A 493 8.88 -25.89 10.32
C GLY A 493 9.06 -27.34 9.81
N GLY A 494 9.60 -27.54 8.60
CA GLY A 494 9.99 -28.86 8.10
C GLY A 494 8.87 -29.75 7.52
N GLY A 495 7.62 -29.27 7.45
CA GLY A 495 6.48 -30.03 6.91
C GLY A 495 6.45 -30.20 5.39
N ILE A 496 7.14 -29.33 4.63
CA ILE A 496 7.24 -29.39 3.16
C ILE A 496 8.72 -29.31 2.76
N LYS A 497 9.26 -30.33 2.09
CA LYS A 497 10.69 -30.40 1.76
C LYS A 497 11.00 -29.82 0.38
N LYS A 498 10.15 -30.06 -0.62
CA LYS A 498 10.38 -29.60 -2.00
C LYS A 498 9.89 -28.17 -2.21
N LYS A 499 10.61 -27.41 -3.05
CA LYS A 499 10.27 -26.01 -3.35
C LYS A 499 8.95 -25.97 -4.11
N GLU A 500 8.81 -26.86 -5.07
CA GLU A 500 7.67 -27.00 -5.97
C GLU A 500 6.40 -27.33 -5.18
N THR A 501 6.50 -28.19 -4.15
CA THR A 501 5.37 -28.50 -3.26
C THR A 501 4.96 -27.29 -2.42
N ARG A 502 5.91 -26.45 -2.01
CA ARG A 502 5.63 -25.20 -1.28
C ARG A 502 4.93 -24.18 -2.18
N GLU A 503 5.42 -23.97 -3.40
CA GLU A 503 4.77 -23.10 -4.37
C GLU A 503 3.35 -23.60 -4.67
N LEU A 504 3.18 -24.90 -4.87
CA LEU A 504 1.87 -25.53 -5.03
C LEU A 504 0.98 -25.32 -3.81
N THR A 505 1.54 -25.40 -2.60
CA THR A 505 0.80 -25.21 -1.35
C THR A 505 0.30 -23.77 -1.19
N LEU A 506 1.15 -22.80 -1.49
CA LEU A 506 0.77 -21.38 -1.49
C LEU A 506 -0.25 -21.08 -2.60
N ARG A 507 -0.11 -21.68 -3.78
CA ARG A 507 -1.12 -21.57 -4.87
C ARG A 507 -2.46 -22.12 -4.42
N ILE A 508 -2.48 -23.31 -3.82
CA ILE A 508 -3.72 -23.92 -3.33
C ILE A 508 -4.33 -23.13 -2.19
N LEU A 509 -3.52 -22.51 -1.32
CA LEU A 509 -4.02 -21.59 -0.30
C LEU A 509 -4.72 -20.38 -0.93
N CYS A 510 -4.18 -19.82 -2.02
CA CYS A 510 -4.83 -18.77 -2.79
C CYS A 510 -6.13 -19.27 -3.46
N GLU A 511 -6.13 -20.48 -4.03
CA GLU A 511 -7.33 -21.09 -4.60
C GLU A 511 -8.44 -21.29 -3.55
N ILE A 512 -8.10 -21.75 -2.34
CA ILE A 512 -9.06 -21.89 -1.23
C ILE A 512 -9.63 -20.53 -0.83
N TYR A 513 -8.81 -19.48 -0.84
CA TYR A 513 -9.28 -18.11 -0.61
C TYR A 513 -10.26 -17.66 -1.70
N LEU A 514 -9.88 -17.79 -2.99
CA LEU A 514 -10.69 -17.37 -4.13
C LEU A 514 -12.02 -18.13 -4.22
N ARG A 515 -12.03 -19.44 -3.93
CA ARG A 515 -13.24 -20.27 -3.90
C ARG A 515 -14.08 -20.11 -2.64
N ARG A 516 -13.56 -19.39 -1.63
CA ARG A 516 -14.10 -19.24 -0.26
C ARG A 516 -14.10 -20.52 0.58
N TYR A 517 -14.33 -21.68 -0.03
CA TYR A 517 -14.25 -22.99 0.58
C TYR A 517 -14.03 -24.10 -0.47
N VAL A 518 -13.63 -25.29 -0.02
CA VAL A 518 -13.42 -26.49 -0.85
C VAL A 518 -14.01 -27.72 -0.14
N LEU A 519 -14.72 -28.57 -0.88
CA LEU A 519 -15.26 -29.85 -0.40
C LEU A 519 -14.25 -31.00 -0.53
N GLU A 520 -14.41 -32.08 0.26
CA GLU A 520 -13.49 -33.22 0.23
C GLU A 520 -13.67 -34.15 -0.98
N ASP A 521 -14.80 -34.08 -1.68
CA ASP A 521 -15.10 -34.83 -2.91
C ASP A 521 -14.63 -34.11 -4.18
N GLU A 522 -14.17 -32.87 -4.07
CA GLU A 522 -13.68 -32.10 -5.21
C GLU A 522 -12.31 -32.62 -5.71
N PRO A 523 -12.07 -32.61 -7.04
CA PRO A 523 -10.77 -32.94 -7.61
C PRO A 523 -9.61 -32.11 -7.04
N LEU A 524 -9.84 -30.84 -6.70
CA LEU A 524 -8.83 -29.97 -6.08
C LEU A 524 -8.35 -30.53 -4.74
N PHE A 525 -9.26 -31.05 -3.91
CA PHE A 525 -8.91 -31.69 -2.65
C PHE A 525 -8.32 -33.08 -2.86
N LEU A 526 -8.98 -33.92 -3.66
CA LEU A 526 -8.58 -35.32 -3.90
C LEU A 526 -7.16 -35.44 -4.47
N ASN A 527 -6.79 -34.52 -5.38
CA ASN A 527 -5.46 -34.51 -6.00
C ASN A 527 -4.38 -33.87 -5.11
N ASN A 528 -4.75 -33.15 -4.04
CA ASN A 528 -3.82 -32.36 -3.24
C ASN A 528 -3.96 -32.59 -1.72
N LYS A 529 -4.38 -33.80 -1.31
CA LYS A 529 -4.63 -34.12 0.11
C LYS A 529 -3.45 -33.79 1.04
N PHE A 530 -2.21 -34.02 0.58
CA PHE A 530 -0.99 -33.63 1.31
C PHE A 530 -0.97 -32.13 1.63
N VAL A 531 -1.25 -31.29 0.64
CA VAL A 531 -1.26 -29.83 0.77
C VAL A 531 -2.33 -29.37 1.77
N PHE A 532 -3.55 -29.91 1.65
CA PHE A 532 -4.63 -29.59 2.58
C PHE A 532 -4.28 -30.01 4.02
N LYS A 533 -3.62 -31.17 4.21
CA LYS A 533 -3.12 -31.59 5.52
C LYS A 533 -2.12 -30.59 6.09
N GLN A 534 -1.13 -30.15 5.30
CA GLN A 534 -0.14 -29.18 5.75
C GLN A 534 -0.76 -27.83 6.09
N LEU A 535 -1.66 -27.30 5.25
CA LEU A 535 -2.37 -26.04 5.53
C LEU A 535 -3.25 -26.13 6.79
N SER A 536 -3.83 -27.29 7.06
CA SER A 536 -4.65 -27.53 8.27
C SER A 536 -3.78 -27.59 9.53
N VAL A 537 -2.69 -28.36 9.51
CA VAL A 537 -1.75 -28.51 10.64
C VAL A 537 -1.08 -27.18 11.00
N THR A 538 -0.72 -26.39 9.99
CA THR A 538 -0.08 -25.09 10.18
C THR A 538 -1.06 -23.99 10.60
N GLY A 539 -2.37 -24.22 10.46
CA GLY A 539 -3.43 -23.31 10.91
C GLY A 539 -3.95 -22.34 9.85
N PHE A 540 -3.51 -22.46 8.59
CA PHE A 540 -4.00 -21.60 7.50
C PHE A 540 -5.47 -21.83 7.17
N ILE A 541 -5.90 -23.10 7.21
CA ILE A 541 -7.28 -23.50 6.91
C ILE A 541 -7.93 -24.18 8.11
N GLN A 542 -9.25 -24.12 8.16
CA GLN A 542 -10.04 -24.74 9.21
C GLN A 542 -11.25 -25.48 8.63
N LYS A 543 -11.69 -26.52 9.35
CA LYS A 543 -12.94 -27.20 9.08
C LYS A 543 -14.12 -26.31 9.45
N PHE A 544 -15.14 -26.31 8.60
CA PHE A 544 -16.39 -25.62 8.86
C PHE A 544 -17.55 -26.50 8.41
N ASN A 545 -18.59 -26.61 9.24
CA ASN A 545 -19.81 -27.31 8.85
C ASN A 545 -20.76 -26.29 8.19
N ARG A 546 -21.06 -26.51 6.91
CA ARG A 546 -22.06 -25.74 6.17
C ARG A 546 -23.19 -26.68 5.78
N ASP A 547 -24.36 -26.45 6.35
CA ASP A 547 -25.60 -27.17 6.00
C ASP A 547 -25.49 -28.72 6.10
N GLY A 548 -24.68 -29.21 7.04
CA GLY A 548 -24.45 -30.65 7.27
C GLY A 548 -23.26 -31.24 6.50
N VAL A 549 -22.55 -30.43 5.70
CA VAL A 549 -21.41 -30.85 4.89
C VAL A 549 -20.12 -30.19 5.40
N LEU A 550 -19.05 -30.99 5.52
CA LEU A 550 -17.74 -30.53 5.92
C LEU A 550 -17.06 -29.79 4.76
N VAL A 551 -16.64 -28.55 5.01
CA VAL A 551 -15.88 -27.75 4.05
C VAL A 551 -14.59 -27.23 4.68
N TRP A 552 -13.55 -27.11 3.86
CA TRP A 552 -12.30 -26.47 4.21
C TRP A 552 -12.31 -25.01 3.77
N ARG A 553 -12.04 -24.08 4.69
CA ARG A 553 -11.98 -22.65 4.39
C ARG A 553 -10.77 -21.98 5.01
N LEU A 554 -10.37 -20.83 4.46
CA LEU A 554 -9.35 -19.98 5.07
C LEU A 554 -9.79 -19.50 6.45
N ARG A 555 -8.86 -19.39 7.40
CA ARG A 555 -9.16 -18.87 8.73
C ARG A 555 -9.51 -17.38 8.68
N SER A 556 -10.42 -16.95 9.55
CA SER A 556 -10.92 -15.57 9.56
C SER A 556 -9.85 -14.53 9.92
N SER A 557 -8.86 -14.88 10.74
CA SER A 557 -7.72 -14.01 11.05
C SER A 557 -6.92 -13.65 9.79
N ILE A 558 -6.65 -14.65 8.94
CA ILE A 558 -5.93 -14.47 7.69
C ILE A 558 -6.78 -13.66 6.70
N GLN A 559 -8.09 -13.89 6.65
CA GLN A 559 -9.01 -13.08 5.83
C GLN A 559 -9.02 -11.61 6.26
N GLN A 560 -9.06 -11.33 7.56
CA GLN A 560 -9.03 -9.96 8.09
C GLN A 560 -7.71 -9.27 7.75
N MET A 561 -6.60 -9.97 7.82
CA MET A 561 -5.29 -9.45 7.46
C MET A 561 -5.20 -9.14 5.95
N ASN A 562 -5.67 -10.05 5.09
CA ASN A 562 -5.76 -9.78 3.66
C ASN A 562 -6.65 -8.57 3.37
N THR A 563 -7.77 -8.41 4.09
CA THR A 563 -8.65 -7.23 3.97
C THR A 563 -7.92 -5.92 4.29
N ARG A 564 -6.99 -5.93 5.25
CA ARG A 564 -6.15 -4.74 5.57
C ARG A 564 -5.21 -4.43 4.41
N ILE A 565 -4.55 -5.45 3.86
CA ILE A 565 -3.62 -5.28 2.73
C ILE A 565 -4.35 -4.78 1.48
N ILE A 566 -5.55 -5.30 1.18
CA ILE A 566 -6.39 -4.81 0.08
C ILE A 566 -6.70 -3.32 0.25
N LYS A 567 -7.01 -2.86 1.47
CA LYS A 567 -7.32 -1.45 1.74
C LYS A 567 -6.12 -0.53 1.61
N GLU A 568 -4.93 -1.00 2.00
CA GLU A 568 -3.72 -0.18 2.05
C GLU A 568 -2.97 -0.17 0.71
N TYR A 569 -2.89 -1.33 0.04
CA TYR A 569 -2.07 -1.52 -1.16
C TYR A 569 -2.89 -1.82 -2.43
N GLY A 570 -4.20 -2.10 -2.32
CA GLY A 570 -5.01 -2.53 -3.48
C GLY A 570 -4.67 -3.93 -4.00
N LEU A 571 -3.87 -4.70 -3.26
CA LEU A 571 -3.39 -6.04 -3.60
C LEU A 571 -4.07 -7.08 -2.71
N SER A 572 -4.37 -8.25 -3.26
CA SER A 572 -4.97 -9.37 -2.53
C SER A 572 -4.00 -10.55 -2.41
N LEU A 573 -4.34 -11.52 -1.56
CA LEU A 573 -3.56 -12.70 -1.21
C LEU A 573 -2.95 -13.40 -2.43
N GLU A 574 -3.72 -13.57 -3.50
CA GLU A 574 -3.29 -14.18 -4.76
C GLU A 574 -2.20 -13.39 -5.50
N ASP A 575 -2.11 -12.08 -5.31
CA ASP A 575 -1.16 -11.20 -5.97
C ASP A 575 0.21 -11.23 -5.29
N TYR A 576 0.21 -11.18 -3.96
CA TYR A 576 1.44 -11.00 -3.18
C TYR A 576 1.94 -12.29 -2.53
N LEU A 577 1.10 -13.25 -2.14
CA LEU A 577 1.52 -14.34 -1.24
C LEU A 577 2.62 -15.21 -1.86
N LEU A 578 2.47 -15.52 -3.15
CA LEU A 578 3.51 -16.22 -3.90
C LEU A 578 4.75 -15.33 -4.04
N GLN A 579 4.64 -14.06 -4.40
CA GLN A 579 5.84 -13.22 -4.57
C GLN A 579 6.61 -13.01 -3.24
N VAL A 580 5.89 -12.93 -2.11
CA VAL A 580 6.46 -12.77 -0.77
C VAL A 580 7.07 -14.07 -0.23
N TYR A 581 6.45 -15.23 -0.48
CA TYR A 581 6.83 -16.51 0.17
C TYR A 581 7.14 -17.70 -0.76
N SER A 582 6.87 -17.62 -2.08
CA SER A 582 7.23 -18.68 -3.06
C SER A 582 8.74 -18.73 -3.28
N THR A 583 9.34 -17.56 -3.46
CA THR A 583 10.71 -17.27 -3.11
C THR A 583 10.77 -17.19 -1.61
N THR A 584 10.89 -18.34 -0.96
CA THR A 584 11.47 -18.30 0.37
C THR A 584 12.72 -17.45 0.29
N GLY A 585 12.76 -16.42 1.14
CA GLY A 585 14.01 -15.98 1.76
C GLY A 585 14.87 -17.23 1.87
N ILE A 586 15.93 -17.19 1.07
CA ILE A 586 16.80 -18.26 0.63
C ILE A 586 16.69 -19.47 1.61
N LYS A 587 16.20 -20.64 1.16
CA LYS A 587 16.10 -21.87 2.01
C LYS A 587 17.36 -21.95 2.88
N ALA A 588 17.35 -22.32 4.15
CA ALA A 588 18.62 -22.61 4.85
C ALA A 588 19.47 -23.65 4.08
N SER A 589 18.85 -24.58 3.32
CA SER A 589 19.55 -25.49 2.40
C SER A 589 19.97 -24.87 1.05
N ALA A 590 19.30 -23.81 0.57
CA ALA A 590 19.74 -23.02 -0.58
C ALA A 590 20.63 -21.85 -0.18
N ILE A 591 20.66 -21.38 1.06
CA ILE A 591 21.68 -20.54 1.68
C ILE A 591 22.88 -21.44 1.77
N VAL A 592 22.77 -22.65 2.31
CA VAL A 592 23.88 -23.62 2.26
C VAL A 592 24.35 -23.89 0.82
N GLU A 593 23.48 -24.11 -0.17
CA GLU A 593 23.91 -24.27 -1.58
C GLU A 593 24.38 -22.97 -2.25
N HIS A 594 23.80 -21.78 -2.00
CA HIS A 594 24.25 -20.49 -2.56
C HIS A 594 25.48 -19.94 -1.84
N THR A 595 25.69 -20.26 -0.56
CA THR A 595 26.84 -19.88 0.27
C THR A 595 28.05 -20.75 -0.05
N ILE A 596 27.83 -21.98 -0.53
CA ILE A 596 28.87 -22.95 -0.93
C ILE A 596 29.11 -22.97 -2.46
N LYS A 597 28.14 -22.53 -3.29
CA LYS A 597 28.38 -22.31 -4.74
C LYS A 597 29.35 -21.15 -4.95
N GLN A 598 30.14 -21.25 -6.02
CA GLN A 598 31.23 -20.32 -6.37
C GLN A 598 30.80 -18.83 -6.47
N ASP A 599 29.50 -18.53 -6.54
CA ASP A 599 28.93 -17.17 -6.73
C ASP A 599 28.25 -16.55 -5.49
N SER A 600 28.54 -17.03 -4.28
CA SER A 600 28.11 -16.33 -3.05
C SER A 600 28.81 -14.97 -2.89
N PRO A 601 28.21 -13.94 -2.26
CA PRO A 601 28.89 -12.67 -1.97
C PRO A 601 30.19 -12.86 -1.18
N ILE A 602 30.27 -13.90 -0.35
CA ILE A 602 31.46 -14.24 0.44
C ILE A 602 32.55 -14.85 -0.46
N CYS A 603 32.18 -15.72 -1.40
CA CYS A 603 33.10 -16.28 -2.39
C CYS A 603 33.53 -15.21 -3.41
N ALA A 604 32.64 -14.28 -3.78
CA ALA A 604 32.98 -13.11 -4.59
C ALA A 604 33.96 -12.21 -3.84
N LEU A 605 33.66 -11.86 -2.58
CA LEU A 605 34.56 -11.08 -1.72
C LEU A 605 35.90 -11.78 -1.50
N GLU A 606 35.94 -13.09 -1.34
CA GLU A 606 37.20 -13.85 -1.20
C GLU A 606 38.02 -13.88 -2.51
N ARG A 607 37.35 -13.94 -3.67
CA ARG A 607 38.00 -13.83 -4.98
C ARG A 607 38.53 -12.41 -5.22
N GLU A 608 37.72 -11.41 -4.95
CA GLU A 608 38.05 -9.99 -5.11
C GLU A 608 39.09 -9.53 -4.08
N SER A 609 39.05 -10.03 -2.85
CA SER A 609 40.06 -9.73 -1.82
C SER A 609 41.46 -10.09 -2.28
N LYS A 610 41.62 -11.14 -3.09
CA LYS A 610 42.90 -11.49 -3.71
C LYS A 610 43.28 -10.53 -4.84
N GLN A 611 42.31 -10.01 -5.58
CA GLN A 611 42.55 -8.99 -6.60
C GLN A 611 42.90 -7.62 -5.98
N TRP A 612 42.41 -7.36 -4.77
CA TRP A 612 42.74 -6.18 -3.99
C TRP A 612 44.13 -6.24 -3.33
N GLU A 613 44.81 -7.40 -3.36
CA GLU A 613 46.20 -7.52 -2.94
C GLU A 613 47.08 -6.63 -3.84
N GLY A 614 47.65 -5.58 -3.25
CA GLY A 614 48.43 -4.56 -3.96
C GLY A 614 47.63 -3.31 -4.37
N MET A 615 46.29 -3.34 -4.32
CA MET A 615 45.44 -2.16 -4.50
C MET A 615 45.06 -1.49 -3.18
N LEU A 616 44.83 -2.28 -2.13
CA LEU A 616 44.45 -1.82 -0.80
C LEU A 616 45.60 -1.96 0.20
N GLU A 617 45.51 -1.22 1.32
CA GLU A 617 46.48 -1.30 2.42
C GLU A 617 46.53 -2.74 3.00
N PRO A 618 47.72 -3.32 3.27
CA PRO A 618 47.85 -4.72 3.71
C PRO A 618 47.06 -5.06 4.98
N GLU A 619 46.91 -4.08 5.87
CA GLU A 619 46.14 -4.23 7.11
C GLU A 619 44.65 -4.48 6.83
N ILE A 620 44.11 -3.85 5.79
CA ILE A 620 42.70 -3.95 5.39
C ILE A 620 42.45 -5.30 4.72
N THR A 621 43.32 -5.71 3.79
CA THR A 621 43.18 -7.03 3.13
C THR A 621 43.32 -8.18 4.12
N LEU A 622 44.25 -8.07 5.08
CA LEU A 622 44.37 -9.02 6.18
C LEU A 622 43.13 -9.03 7.08
N ALA A 623 42.57 -7.86 7.39
CA ALA A 623 41.35 -7.77 8.22
C ALA A 623 40.11 -8.36 7.51
N VAL A 624 39.98 -8.17 6.18
CA VAL A 624 38.94 -8.81 5.36
C VAL A 624 39.10 -10.33 5.41
N ALA A 625 40.32 -10.84 5.15
CA ALA A 625 40.60 -12.28 5.19
C ALA A 625 40.27 -12.89 6.56
N ASN A 626 40.63 -12.20 7.66
CA ASN A 626 40.30 -12.60 9.02
C ASN A 626 38.79 -12.60 9.30
N ALA A 627 38.06 -11.59 8.81
CA ALA A 627 36.60 -11.52 8.96
C ALA A 627 35.89 -12.66 8.20
N ILE A 628 36.32 -12.95 6.97
CA ILE A 628 35.83 -14.09 6.18
C ILE A 628 36.13 -15.41 6.91
N GLN A 629 37.35 -15.57 7.43
CA GLN A 629 37.74 -16.77 8.17
C GLN A 629 36.89 -16.96 9.44
N LYS A 630 36.60 -15.88 10.19
CA LYS A 630 35.71 -15.93 11.36
C LYS A 630 34.30 -16.35 10.98
N TYR A 631 33.73 -15.78 9.91
CA TYR A 631 32.43 -16.18 9.39
C TYR A 631 32.40 -17.68 9.04
N LYS A 632 33.40 -18.16 8.29
CA LYS A 632 33.51 -19.58 7.86
C LYS A 632 33.66 -20.54 9.03
N ARG A 633 34.28 -20.09 10.13
CA ARG A 633 34.49 -20.90 11.34
C ARG A 633 33.29 -20.91 12.28
N ILE A 634 32.54 -19.81 12.35
CA ILE A 634 31.50 -19.60 13.38
C ILE A 634 30.10 -19.67 12.77
N ILE A 635 29.77 -18.78 11.84
CA ILE A 635 28.40 -18.63 11.32
C ILE A 635 28.07 -19.74 10.31
N GLN A 636 28.96 -20.01 9.35
CA GLN A 636 28.73 -21.00 8.30
C GLN A 636 28.46 -22.43 8.85
N PRO A 637 29.20 -22.94 9.84
CA PRO A 637 28.93 -24.27 10.40
C PRO A 637 27.62 -24.32 11.18
N LEU A 638 27.24 -23.24 11.88
CA LEU A 638 25.96 -23.17 12.60
C LEU A 638 24.76 -23.19 11.65
N LEU A 639 24.87 -22.54 10.48
CA LEU A 639 23.87 -22.65 9.42
C LEU A 639 23.73 -24.09 8.92
N LEU A 640 24.84 -24.80 8.72
CA LEU A 640 24.84 -26.21 8.31
C LEU A 640 24.21 -27.13 9.36
N ILE A 641 24.50 -26.91 10.65
CA ILE A 641 23.95 -27.72 11.76
C ILE A 641 22.46 -27.47 11.95
N SER A 642 22.00 -26.21 11.87
CA SER A 642 20.59 -25.83 11.97
C SER A 642 19.68 -26.56 10.97
N SER A 643 20.25 -27.01 9.86
CA SER A 643 19.55 -27.71 8.79
C SER A 643 19.51 -29.24 8.92
N THR A 644 20.27 -29.84 9.86
CA THR A 644 20.48 -31.30 9.88
C THR A 644 20.51 -31.99 11.26
N LYS A 645 20.71 -31.30 12.40
CA LYS A 645 20.71 -31.90 13.76
C LYS A 645 20.30 -30.91 14.87
N ARG A 646 20.06 -31.40 16.10
CA ARG A 646 19.92 -30.58 17.34
C ARG A 646 21.07 -29.57 17.42
N PHE A 647 20.73 -28.32 17.71
CA PHE A 647 21.70 -27.23 17.87
C PHE A 647 22.75 -27.60 18.94
N PRO A 648 24.03 -27.20 18.79
CA PRO A 648 25.03 -27.40 19.83
C PRO A 648 24.57 -26.75 21.14
N ALA A 649 24.99 -27.32 22.28
CA ALA A 649 24.61 -26.84 23.60
C ALA A 649 24.84 -25.33 23.74
N TYR A 650 23.77 -24.62 24.04
CA TYR A 650 23.73 -23.17 24.25
C TYR A 650 24.86 -22.70 25.19
N SER A 651 25.60 -21.67 24.78
CA SER A 651 26.54 -20.94 25.64
C SER A 651 26.57 -19.46 25.26
N ASP A 652 26.66 -18.58 26.26
CA ASP A 652 26.78 -17.12 26.05
C ASP A 652 28.04 -16.78 25.23
N GLU A 653 29.06 -17.61 25.35
CA GLU A 653 30.29 -17.55 24.55
C GLU A 653 30.03 -17.74 23.05
N LEU A 654 29.06 -18.57 22.65
CA LEU A 654 28.69 -18.75 21.25
C LEU A 654 28.01 -17.50 20.67
N VAL A 655 27.09 -16.89 21.43
CA VAL A 655 26.43 -15.62 21.05
C VAL A 655 27.46 -14.51 20.88
N LYS A 656 28.43 -14.44 21.81
CA LYS A 656 29.56 -13.51 21.73
C LYS A 656 30.42 -13.75 20.50
N GLN A 657 30.72 -15.01 20.15
CA GLN A 657 31.46 -15.36 18.93
C GLN A 657 30.72 -14.98 17.65
N ILE A 658 29.38 -15.16 17.60
CA ILE A 658 28.56 -14.72 16.46
C ILE A 658 28.63 -13.19 16.33
N SER A 659 28.43 -12.46 17.43
CA SER A 659 28.55 -11.00 17.48
C SER A 659 29.93 -10.52 17.03
N ASP A 660 31.00 -11.13 17.55
CA ASP A 660 32.38 -10.81 17.18
C ASP A 660 32.68 -11.05 15.70
N SER A 661 32.02 -12.03 15.07
CA SER A 661 32.13 -12.30 13.65
C SER A 661 31.52 -11.16 12.83
N ILE A 662 30.31 -10.70 13.15
CA ILE A 662 29.67 -9.57 12.45
C ILE A 662 30.46 -8.28 12.69
N TRP A 663 30.82 -8.03 13.95
CA TRP A 663 31.61 -6.86 14.33
C TRP A 663 32.98 -6.82 13.64
N SER A 664 33.59 -7.96 13.35
CA SER A 664 34.85 -8.00 12.59
C SER A 664 34.73 -7.40 11.20
N MET A 665 33.63 -7.66 10.48
CA MET A 665 33.42 -7.09 9.14
C MET A 665 32.98 -5.62 9.21
N MET A 666 32.14 -5.25 10.17
CA MET A 666 31.79 -3.84 10.43
C MET A 666 33.05 -2.99 10.68
N ARG A 667 34.02 -3.52 11.44
CA ARG A 667 35.31 -2.87 11.69
C ARG A 667 36.16 -2.66 10.45
N VAL A 668 36.16 -3.62 9.53
CA VAL A 668 36.87 -3.52 8.25
C VAL A 668 36.29 -2.36 7.44
N ILE A 669 34.97 -2.31 7.31
CA ILE A 669 34.26 -1.24 6.58
C ILE A 669 34.60 0.12 7.18
N LEU A 670 34.46 0.27 8.50
CA LEU A 670 34.76 1.53 9.16
C LEU A 670 36.25 1.93 9.02
N ARG A 671 37.19 0.99 9.09
CA ARG A 671 38.63 1.26 8.84
C ARG A 671 38.86 1.78 7.43
N TYR A 672 38.18 1.20 6.46
CA TYR A 672 38.33 1.57 5.07
C TYR A 672 37.69 2.92 4.74
N GLU A 673 36.46 3.12 5.23
CA GLU A 673 35.67 4.30 4.90
C GLU A 673 36.11 5.52 5.67
N SER A 674 36.26 5.39 6.99
CA SER A 674 36.62 6.47 7.92
C SER A 674 37.38 5.91 9.14
N PRO A 675 38.70 5.68 9.03
CA PRO A 675 39.52 5.08 10.09
C PRO A 675 39.34 5.75 11.46
N LEU A 676 39.20 7.08 11.46
CA LEU A 676 39.09 7.91 12.66
C LEU A 676 37.86 7.60 13.52
N LEU A 677 36.79 7.02 12.96
CA LEU A 677 35.64 6.59 13.76
C LEU A 677 36.05 5.55 14.80
N ILE A 678 36.95 4.64 14.45
CA ILE A 678 37.45 3.69 15.43
C ILE A 678 38.39 4.32 16.42
N ASP A 679 39.25 5.24 15.99
CA ASP A 679 40.17 5.91 16.90
C ASP A 679 39.41 6.66 18.00
N ILE A 680 38.17 7.09 17.71
CA ILE A 680 37.26 7.75 18.64
C ILE A 680 36.61 6.74 19.62
N TYR A 681 35.99 5.66 19.14
CA TYR A 681 35.20 4.74 19.98
C TYR A 681 35.98 3.57 20.57
N GLY A 682 37.17 3.29 20.03
CA GLY A 682 37.94 2.10 20.33
C GLY A 682 37.44 0.86 19.59
N GLU A 683 38.34 -0.09 19.34
CA GLU A 683 38.06 -1.27 18.50
C GLU A 683 37.02 -2.24 19.09
N GLY A 684 36.74 -2.12 20.39
CA GLY A 684 35.84 -2.99 21.14
C GLY A 684 34.40 -2.51 21.24
N ARG A 685 34.05 -1.30 20.78
CA ARG A 685 32.71 -0.73 20.96
C ARG A 685 31.92 -0.67 19.66
N GLN A 686 30.73 -1.25 19.68
CA GLN A 686 29.81 -1.28 18.53
C GLN A 686 29.22 0.10 18.18
N ASP A 687 29.27 1.05 19.12
CA ASP A 687 28.69 2.39 19.01
C ASP A 687 29.17 3.17 17.78
N GLY A 688 30.43 2.97 17.35
CA GLY A 688 31.01 3.69 16.21
C GLY A 688 30.32 3.39 14.87
N TRP A 689 29.58 2.29 14.77
CA TRP A 689 28.82 1.93 13.57
C TRP A 689 27.64 2.86 13.30
N SER A 690 26.97 3.32 14.35
CA SER A 690 25.79 4.19 14.25
C SER A 690 26.06 5.54 13.57
N LEU A 691 27.34 5.90 13.41
CA LEU A 691 27.84 7.17 12.89
C LEU A 691 28.42 7.07 11.49
N ARG A 692 28.36 5.88 10.91
CA ARG A 692 28.60 5.66 9.50
C ARG A 692 27.63 6.53 8.68
N PHE A 693 28.04 6.92 7.48
CA PHE A 693 27.25 7.81 6.63
C PHE A 693 25.86 7.26 6.24
N ARG A 694 25.62 5.95 6.37
CA ARG A 694 24.28 5.36 6.21
C ARG A 694 24.09 4.08 7.06
N PRO A 695 22.87 3.82 7.55
CA PRO A 695 22.52 2.56 8.20
C PRO A 695 22.40 1.42 7.18
N LEU A 696 22.48 0.19 7.66
CA LEU A 696 22.30 -1.04 6.89
C LEU A 696 21.21 -1.88 7.57
N GLU A 697 20.19 -2.30 6.81
CA GLU A 697 18.94 -2.84 7.35
C GLU A 697 19.15 -4.19 8.03
N ALA A 698 19.78 -5.15 7.36
CA ALA A 698 20.00 -6.48 7.92
C ALA A 698 20.95 -6.42 9.12
N THR A 699 21.96 -5.54 9.06
CA THR A 699 22.88 -5.27 10.16
C THR A 699 22.14 -4.66 11.37
N GLN A 700 21.22 -3.71 11.15
CA GLN A 700 20.42 -3.09 12.22
C GLN A 700 19.45 -4.10 12.85
N HIS A 701 18.84 -4.97 12.04
CA HIS A 701 18.00 -6.05 12.56
C HIS A 701 18.81 -7.03 13.42
N PHE A 702 20.02 -7.38 12.99
CA PHE A 702 20.91 -8.22 13.79
C PHE A 702 21.28 -7.56 15.13
N THR A 703 21.69 -6.29 15.14
CA THR A 703 22.02 -5.58 16.39
C THR A 703 20.82 -5.48 17.32
N ASN A 704 19.62 -5.21 16.78
CA ASN A 704 18.40 -5.14 17.58
C ASN A 704 18.03 -6.50 18.22
N ILE A 705 18.26 -7.61 17.52
CA ILE A 705 18.06 -8.95 18.07
C ILE A 705 19.10 -9.24 19.16
N LEU A 706 20.34 -8.80 18.97
CA LEU A 706 21.42 -8.99 19.95
C LEU A 706 21.18 -8.16 21.22
N ASP A 707 20.75 -6.91 21.09
CA ASP A 707 20.48 -6.00 22.23
C ASP A 707 19.29 -6.48 23.08
N ASN A 708 18.30 -7.11 22.45
CA ASN A 708 17.14 -7.70 23.12
C ASN A 708 17.30 -9.20 23.42
N TYR A 709 18.52 -9.73 23.28
CA TYR A 709 18.76 -11.15 23.46
C TYR A 709 18.70 -11.51 24.95
N ASP A 710 17.71 -12.30 25.33
CA ASP A 710 17.57 -12.80 26.69
C ASP A 710 18.54 -13.96 26.94
N TYR A 711 19.68 -13.63 27.56
CA TYR A 711 20.72 -14.60 27.95
C TYR A 711 20.25 -15.64 28.99
N THR A 712 19.09 -15.46 29.61
CA THR A 712 18.57 -16.37 30.64
C THR A 712 17.63 -17.44 30.10
N ALA A 713 17.03 -17.23 28.92
CA ALA A 713 16.09 -18.14 28.29
C ALA A 713 16.79 -19.05 27.26
N ARG A 714 16.99 -20.34 27.59
CA ARG A 714 17.54 -21.34 26.68
C ARG A 714 16.51 -21.71 25.60
N ASP A 715 16.53 -20.98 24.49
CA ASP A 715 15.64 -21.19 23.35
C ASP A 715 16.44 -21.40 22.06
N GLU A 716 16.46 -22.64 21.56
CA GLU A 716 17.15 -23.02 20.31
C GLU A 716 16.63 -22.24 19.10
N SER A 717 15.35 -21.84 19.10
CA SER A 717 14.75 -21.07 18.01
C SER A 717 15.29 -19.64 17.94
N LYS A 718 15.56 -19.01 19.10
CA LYS A 718 16.17 -17.68 19.19
C LYS A 718 17.62 -17.69 18.68
N LEU A 719 18.37 -18.75 18.99
CA LEU A 719 19.75 -18.90 18.50
C LEU A 719 19.77 -19.16 16.98
N ALA A 720 18.87 -20.00 16.46
CA ALA A 720 18.71 -20.20 15.01
C ALA A 720 18.35 -18.89 14.28
N ARG A 721 17.45 -18.10 14.87
CA ARG A 721 17.09 -16.77 14.37
C ARG A 721 18.30 -15.84 14.37
N LEU A 722 19.04 -15.75 15.48
CA LEU A 722 20.26 -14.94 15.58
C LEU A 722 21.29 -15.31 14.51
N VAL A 723 21.54 -16.60 14.27
CA VAL A 723 22.47 -17.10 13.24
C VAL A 723 22.00 -16.74 11.82
N THR A 724 20.70 -16.79 11.56
CA THR A 724 20.12 -16.44 10.25
C THR A 724 20.29 -14.94 9.95
N PHE A 725 19.92 -14.07 10.90
CA PHE A 725 20.11 -12.62 10.74
C PHE A 725 21.59 -12.23 10.74
N ALA A 726 22.45 -12.95 11.46
CA ALA A 726 23.91 -12.77 11.36
C ALA A 726 24.41 -13.06 9.94
N ASN A 727 23.89 -14.11 9.29
CA ASN A 727 24.25 -14.42 7.91
C ASN A 727 23.82 -13.31 6.93
N GLU A 728 22.59 -12.84 7.05
CA GLU A 728 22.07 -11.74 6.21
C GLU A 728 22.86 -10.45 6.42
N ALA A 729 23.12 -10.07 7.67
CA ALA A 729 23.97 -8.93 8.02
C ALA A 729 25.38 -9.09 7.42
N PHE A 730 26.01 -10.25 7.54
CA PHE A 730 27.34 -10.46 6.96
C PHE A 730 27.35 -10.34 5.43
N PHE A 731 26.30 -10.82 4.75
CA PHE A 731 26.16 -10.69 3.29
C PHE A 731 25.99 -9.24 2.86
N GLU A 732 25.14 -8.49 3.58
CA GLU A 732 24.95 -7.07 3.36
C GLU A 732 26.28 -6.30 3.55
N LEU A 733 27.01 -6.58 4.63
CA LEU A 733 28.32 -6.00 4.90
C LEU A 733 29.36 -6.34 3.82
N CYS A 734 29.34 -7.56 3.27
CA CYS A 734 30.21 -7.93 2.15
C CYS A 734 29.94 -7.07 0.91
N LYS A 735 28.67 -6.98 0.49
CA LYS A 735 28.28 -6.16 -0.67
C LYS A 735 28.59 -4.69 -0.45
N GLU A 736 28.36 -4.21 0.77
CA GLU A 736 28.66 -2.84 1.15
C GLU A 736 30.15 -2.54 0.98
N PHE A 737 31.02 -3.38 1.53
CA PHE A 737 32.47 -3.21 1.40
C PHE A 737 32.94 -3.25 -0.06
N GLN A 738 32.42 -4.19 -0.86
CA GLN A 738 32.72 -4.26 -2.30
C GLN A 738 32.34 -2.94 -3.00
N ARG A 739 31.17 -2.38 -2.68
CA ARG A 739 30.73 -1.09 -3.22
C ARG A 739 31.64 0.05 -2.77
N SER A 740 32.03 0.09 -1.49
CA SER A 740 32.97 1.08 -0.97
C SER A 740 34.30 1.05 -1.73
N VAL A 741 34.85 -0.14 -1.98
CA VAL A 741 36.08 -0.30 -2.77
C VAL A 741 35.87 0.12 -4.22
N ALA A 742 34.75 -0.24 -4.84
CA ALA A 742 34.44 0.11 -6.23
C ALA A 742 34.29 1.63 -6.43
N ILE A 743 33.58 2.32 -5.52
CA ILE A 743 33.43 3.78 -5.53
C ILE A 743 34.78 4.46 -5.33
N SER A 744 35.52 4.06 -4.29
CA SER A 744 36.86 4.60 -3.99
C SER A 744 37.83 4.44 -5.17
N THR A 745 37.81 3.27 -5.80
CA THR A 745 38.63 2.97 -6.99
C THR A 745 38.19 3.81 -8.18
N SER A 746 36.88 3.92 -8.46
CA SER A 746 36.36 4.71 -9.59
C SER A 746 36.56 6.22 -9.39
N ALA A 747 36.51 6.68 -8.14
CA ALA A 747 36.73 8.07 -7.77
C ALA A 747 38.23 8.43 -7.62
N HIS A 748 39.11 7.42 -7.48
CA HIS A 748 40.53 7.58 -7.19
C HIS A 748 40.80 8.38 -5.90
N LEU A 749 40.00 8.17 -4.85
CA LEU A 749 40.10 8.91 -3.59
C LEU A 749 39.60 8.10 -2.41
N LYS A 750 40.08 8.43 -1.20
CA LYS A 750 39.60 7.79 0.03
C LYS A 750 38.22 8.33 0.39
N LEU A 751 37.29 7.45 0.76
CA LEU A 751 35.89 7.85 0.96
C LEU A 751 35.71 8.96 2.01
N HIS A 752 36.45 8.95 3.13
CA HIS A 752 36.41 10.02 4.13
C HIS A 752 36.91 11.40 3.66
N GLU A 753 37.41 11.54 2.43
CA GLU A 753 37.72 12.85 1.84
C GLU A 753 36.46 13.54 1.31
N LEU A 754 35.41 12.78 1.03
CA LEU A 754 34.10 13.29 0.63
C LEU A 754 33.23 13.61 1.86
N PRO A 755 32.35 14.62 1.79
CA PRO A 755 31.42 14.87 2.89
C PRO A 755 30.36 13.78 3.02
N ARG A 756 29.85 13.58 4.25
CA ARG A 756 28.97 12.45 4.61
C ARG A 756 27.74 12.35 3.71
N LYS A 757 27.12 13.49 3.39
CA LYS A 757 25.88 13.57 2.60
C LYS A 757 26.13 13.12 1.15
N GLU A 758 27.19 13.64 0.54
CA GLU A 758 27.57 13.36 -0.85
C GLU A 758 27.96 11.89 -1.01
N ILE A 759 28.68 11.29 -0.05
CA ILE A 759 28.97 9.84 -0.09
C ILE A 759 27.66 9.03 -0.11
N CYS A 760 26.70 9.37 0.75
CA CYS A 760 25.42 8.66 0.82
C CYS A 760 24.67 8.72 -0.53
N GLU A 761 24.62 9.90 -1.16
CA GLU A 761 24.01 10.07 -2.47
C GLU A 761 24.78 9.32 -3.57
N ILE A 762 26.12 9.38 -3.57
CA ILE A 762 26.97 8.63 -4.51
C ILE A 762 26.72 7.12 -4.40
N PHE A 763 26.59 6.57 -3.19
CA PHE A 763 26.31 5.14 -2.99
C PHE A 763 24.97 4.71 -3.59
N THR A 764 23.98 5.59 -3.57
CA THR A 764 22.65 5.35 -4.14
C THR A 764 22.68 5.43 -5.68
N LEU A 765 23.46 6.36 -6.23
CA LEU A 765 23.54 6.59 -7.68
C LEU A 765 24.52 5.65 -8.40
N TYR A 766 25.49 5.06 -7.69
CA TYR A 766 26.63 4.36 -8.30
C TYR A 766 26.25 3.26 -9.31
N ASP A 767 25.29 2.40 -8.96
CA ASP A 767 24.86 1.32 -9.87
C ASP A 767 24.22 1.85 -11.15
N GLY A 768 23.45 2.93 -11.00
CA GLY A 768 22.83 3.64 -12.10
C GLY A 768 23.84 4.35 -12.99
N VAL A 769 24.99 4.75 -12.44
CA VAL A 769 26.10 5.36 -13.20
C VAL A 769 26.99 4.31 -13.88
N PHE A 770 27.29 3.18 -13.23
CA PHE A 770 28.34 2.24 -13.68
C PHE A 770 27.90 0.80 -13.96
N ALA A 771 26.93 0.24 -13.24
CA ALA A 771 26.83 -1.21 -13.10
C ALA A 771 25.66 -1.88 -13.84
N THR A 772 24.46 -1.27 -13.86
CA THR A 772 23.23 -2.03 -14.21
C THR A 772 22.19 -1.27 -15.01
N ALA A 773 22.24 0.06 -15.05
CA ALA A 773 21.21 0.85 -15.69
C ALA A 773 21.43 1.04 -17.21
N SER A 774 20.33 1.04 -17.95
CA SER A 774 20.28 1.40 -19.37
C SER A 774 19.03 2.23 -19.66
N GLY A 775 19.10 3.12 -20.64
CA GLY A 775 17.95 3.96 -20.98
C GLY A 775 17.66 5.03 -19.91
N GLN A 776 16.49 4.94 -19.27
CA GLN A 776 15.97 5.99 -18.39
C GLN A 776 16.72 6.06 -17.06
N ASP A 777 16.94 4.92 -16.41
CA ASP A 777 17.57 4.87 -15.08
C ASP A 777 19.01 5.40 -15.11
N PHE A 778 19.72 5.16 -16.23
CA PHE A 778 21.07 5.69 -16.45
C PHE A 778 21.03 7.22 -16.60
N PHE A 779 20.11 7.73 -17.40
CA PHE A 779 19.94 9.17 -17.58
C PHE A 779 19.60 9.86 -16.25
N ASP A 780 18.64 9.32 -15.49
CA ASP A 780 18.19 9.90 -14.23
C ASP A 780 19.30 9.88 -13.17
N SER A 781 20.13 8.83 -13.15
CA SER A 781 21.27 8.73 -12.26
C SER A 781 22.36 9.75 -12.60
N ILE A 782 22.61 10.00 -13.89
CA ILE A 782 23.57 11.02 -14.34
C ILE A 782 23.03 12.44 -14.10
N ASP A 783 21.74 12.68 -14.27
CA ASP A 783 21.09 13.95 -13.96
C ASP A 783 21.21 14.26 -12.46
N ALA A 784 20.82 13.31 -11.60
CA ALA A 784 20.96 13.42 -10.15
C ALA A 784 22.41 13.63 -9.72
N PHE A 785 23.37 12.90 -10.30
CA PHE A 785 24.80 13.09 -10.00
C PHE A 785 25.31 14.45 -10.46
N THR A 786 24.85 14.95 -11.61
CA THR A 786 25.20 16.30 -12.09
C THR A 786 24.63 17.38 -11.17
N GLY A 787 23.40 17.18 -10.68
CA GLY A 787 22.77 18.04 -9.67
C GLY A 787 23.52 18.05 -8.34
N LEU A 788 24.03 16.90 -7.89
CA LEU A 788 24.90 16.78 -6.71
C LEU A 788 26.15 17.65 -6.86
N VAL A 789 26.85 17.54 -8.00
CA VAL A 789 28.06 18.34 -8.29
C VAL A 789 27.75 19.83 -8.29
N GLU A 790 26.64 20.25 -8.91
CA GLU A 790 26.19 21.65 -8.88
C GLU A 790 25.92 22.15 -7.48
N ASN A 791 25.24 21.35 -6.65
CA ASN A 791 24.95 21.73 -5.28
C ASN A 791 26.23 21.88 -4.45
N SER A 792 27.21 21.00 -4.62
CA SER A 792 28.51 21.10 -3.93
C SER A 792 29.26 22.39 -4.30
N PHE A 793 29.22 22.83 -5.57
CA PHE A 793 29.76 24.14 -5.95
C PHE A 793 29.11 25.28 -5.17
N ARG A 794 27.78 25.31 -5.14
CA ARG A 794 27.00 26.38 -4.50
C ARG A 794 27.30 26.48 -3.02
N GLN A 795 27.35 25.35 -2.33
CA GLN A 795 27.60 25.31 -0.90
C GLN A 795 29.04 25.74 -0.57
N TYR A 796 30.03 25.24 -1.32
CA TYR A 796 31.42 25.63 -1.14
C TYR A 796 31.62 27.14 -1.35
N LEU A 797 31.12 27.70 -2.46
CA LEU A 797 31.27 29.12 -2.77
C LEU A 797 30.62 30.00 -1.70
N HIS A 798 29.44 29.60 -1.24
CA HIS A 798 28.73 30.32 -0.18
C HIS A 798 29.52 30.33 1.13
N VAL A 799 29.90 29.16 1.65
CA VAL A 799 30.60 29.05 2.94
C VAL A 799 31.97 29.71 2.91
N SER A 800 32.76 29.48 1.85
CA SER A 800 34.10 30.06 1.74
C SER A 800 34.07 31.60 1.65
N THR A 801 33.13 32.16 0.88
CA THR A 801 32.98 33.62 0.78
C THR A 801 32.39 34.23 2.04
N LEU A 802 31.47 33.53 2.71
CA LEU A 802 30.99 33.93 4.03
C LEU A 802 32.14 34.03 5.02
N LEU A 803 33.01 33.01 5.11
CA LEU A 803 34.13 33.02 6.06
C LEU A 803 35.20 34.06 5.73
N ILE A 804 35.60 34.22 4.47
CA ILE A 804 36.72 35.11 4.11
C ILE A 804 36.27 36.57 4.04
N PHE A 805 35.11 36.83 3.43
CA PHE A 805 34.67 38.18 3.10
C PHE A 805 33.53 38.70 3.98
N GLY A 806 32.89 37.85 4.78
CA GLY A 806 31.89 38.23 5.78
C GLY A 806 30.48 38.45 5.23
N PRO A 807 29.67 39.34 5.83
CA PRO A 807 28.26 39.51 5.49
C PRO A 807 28.05 39.96 4.03
N TYR A 808 26.86 39.67 3.50
CA TYR A 808 26.54 39.77 2.07
C TYR A 808 26.97 41.11 1.43
N HIS A 809 26.69 42.23 2.10
CA HIS A 809 27.00 43.56 1.61
C HIS A 809 28.51 43.86 1.47
N LEU A 810 29.37 43.17 2.23
CA LEU A 810 30.82 43.29 2.11
C LEU A 810 31.37 42.32 1.06
N ARG A 811 30.92 41.06 1.09
CA ARG A 811 31.45 40.03 0.19
C ARG A 811 31.06 40.23 -1.27
N ILE A 812 29.87 40.76 -1.55
CA ILE A 812 29.45 41.04 -2.93
C ILE A 812 30.39 42.02 -3.65
N ALA A 813 31.00 42.98 -2.92
CA ALA A 813 31.93 43.94 -3.49
C ALA A 813 33.16 43.27 -4.12
N GLN A 814 33.57 42.13 -3.57
CA GLN A 814 34.75 41.38 -4.00
C GLN A 814 34.50 40.47 -5.22
N TYR A 815 33.24 40.27 -5.60
CA TYR A 815 32.88 39.36 -6.68
C TYR A 815 33.25 39.94 -8.06
N PRO A 816 33.61 39.09 -9.04
CA PRO A 816 33.81 39.51 -10.42
C PRO A 816 32.54 40.14 -11.03
N ASP A 817 32.68 41.22 -11.81
CA ASP A 817 31.53 41.96 -12.37
C ASP A 817 30.64 41.12 -13.30
N ASN A 818 31.25 40.17 -14.02
CA ASN A 818 30.54 39.22 -14.87
C ASN A 818 29.65 38.24 -14.07
N ILE A 819 29.88 38.08 -12.76
CA ILE A 819 29.11 37.22 -11.87
C ILE A 819 28.11 38.03 -11.03
N LYS A 820 28.50 39.23 -10.57
CA LYS A 820 27.63 40.17 -9.84
C LYS A 820 26.27 40.37 -10.51
N LYS A 821 26.24 40.51 -11.84
CA LYS A 821 24.99 40.72 -12.61
C LYS A 821 23.98 39.57 -12.57
N TYR A 822 24.42 38.35 -12.23
CA TYR A 822 23.56 37.18 -12.13
C TYR A 822 23.07 36.96 -10.70
N ILE A 823 23.91 37.29 -9.72
CA ILE A 823 23.61 37.15 -8.29
C ILE A 823 22.64 38.24 -7.78
N THR A 824 22.64 39.43 -8.40
CA THR A 824 21.83 40.60 -7.98
C THR A 824 20.37 40.60 -8.44
N ARG A 825 19.93 39.61 -9.23
CA ARG A 825 18.58 39.60 -9.85
C ARG A 825 17.46 39.11 -8.92
N THR A 826 17.76 38.59 -7.74
CA THR A 826 16.79 37.89 -6.89
C THR A 826 17.08 38.13 -5.40
N GLN A 827 16.78 39.33 -4.90
CA GLN A 827 16.64 39.54 -3.45
C GLN A 827 15.21 39.18 -3.05
N ASN A 828 15.01 38.09 -2.31
CA ASN A 828 13.70 37.70 -1.75
C ASN A 828 13.72 37.74 -0.21
N THR A 829 12.78 38.53 0.33
CA THR A 829 12.07 38.50 1.62
C THR A 829 12.72 37.95 2.91
N ALA A 830 13.10 38.89 3.79
CA ALA A 830 12.95 39.02 5.26
C ALA A 830 13.05 37.84 6.27
N THR A 831 13.03 36.56 5.89
CA THR A 831 12.89 35.44 6.87
C THR A 831 14.13 34.58 7.09
N THR A 832 15.17 34.67 6.26
CA THR A 832 16.46 33.99 6.46
C THR A 832 17.49 34.94 7.05
N THR A 833 18.23 34.52 8.08
CA THR A 833 19.39 35.28 8.55
C THR A 833 20.37 35.49 7.40
N TYR A 834 20.98 36.68 7.28
CA TYR A 834 21.89 37.05 6.18
C TYR A 834 23.08 36.08 5.96
N GLU A 835 23.41 35.26 6.96
CA GLU A 835 24.41 34.19 6.89
C GLU A 835 23.95 32.96 6.12
N ALA A 836 22.65 32.65 6.09
CA ALA A 836 22.10 31.42 5.51
C ALA A 836 21.63 31.57 4.05
N TYR A 837 21.59 32.80 3.53
CA TYR A 837 21.20 33.07 2.14
C TYR A 837 22.33 32.71 1.17
N ASN A 838 22.15 31.63 0.40
CA ASN A 838 23.10 31.20 -0.63
C ASN A 838 22.87 31.95 -1.95
N GLU A 839 23.68 32.95 -2.20
CA GLU A 839 23.58 33.82 -3.37
C GLU A 839 24.02 33.15 -4.70
N PHE A 840 24.57 31.94 -4.64
CA PHE A 840 25.05 31.20 -5.80
C PHE A 840 24.02 30.21 -6.37
N GLU A 841 22.81 30.12 -5.79
CA GLU A 841 21.76 29.17 -6.21
C GLU A 841 21.41 29.24 -7.70
N ASN A 842 21.47 30.44 -8.29
CA ASN A 842 21.06 30.67 -9.67
C ASN A 842 22.24 30.63 -10.68
N LEU A 843 23.44 30.22 -10.24
CA LEU A 843 24.54 30.06 -11.17
C LEU A 843 24.36 28.81 -12.05
N ASN A 844 24.68 28.97 -13.33
CA ASN A 844 24.67 27.94 -14.37
C ASN A 844 26.09 27.50 -14.75
N ARG A 845 26.18 26.38 -15.48
CA ARG A 845 27.43 25.78 -15.99
C ARG A 845 28.40 26.77 -16.66
N GLY A 846 27.89 27.74 -17.42
CA GLY A 846 28.71 28.72 -18.13
C GLY A 846 29.40 29.66 -17.17
N GLN A 847 28.69 30.07 -16.12
CA GLN A 847 29.21 30.94 -15.06
C GLN A 847 30.20 30.21 -14.15
N TYR A 848 29.98 28.93 -13.85
CA TYR A 848 30.97 28.12 -13.12
C TYR A 848 32.26 27.97 -13.93
N ARG A 849 32.15 27.68 -15.23
CA ARG A 849 33.32 27.62 -16.11
C ARG A 849 34.05 28.97 -16.16
N ASP A 850 33.33 30.08 -16.28
CA ASP A 850 33.93 31.42 -16.31
C ASP A 850 34.63 31.78 -14.98
N LEU A 851 34.09 31.32 -13.84
CA LEU A 851 34.69 31.51 -12.52
C LEU A 851 36.01 30.75 -12.36
N PHE A 852 36.07 29.50 -12.83
CA PHE A 852 37.20 28.60 -12.61
C PHE A 852 38.24 28.59 -13.75
N GLN A 853 37.87 28.98 -14.98
CA GLN A 853 38.76 29.00 -16.15
C GLN A 853 39.01 30.41 -16.72
N GLY A 854 38.22 31.42 -16.34
CA GLY A 854 38.19 32.74 -16.99
C GLY A 854 39.20 33.80 -16.51
N ILE A 855 39.04 35.01 -17.06
CA ILE A 855 39.93 36.21 -17.00
C ILE A 855 40.00 36.86 -15.58
N SER A 856 39.28 36.32 -14.60
CA SER A 856 39.11 36.86 -13.24
C SER A 856 40.34 36.73 -12.33
N LYS A 857 41.51 36.31 -12.83
CA LYS A 857 42.71 35.96 -12.05
C LYS A 857 43.26 37.07 -11.14
N LYS A 858 42.80 38.31 -11.32
CA LYS A 858 43.23 39.46 -10.52
C LYS A 858 42.28 39.84 -9.38
N SER A 859 41.05 39.30 -9.31
CA SER A 859 40.11 39.65 -8.24
C SER A 859 40.48 38.98 -6.91
N PRO A 860 40.20 39.62 -5.76
CA PRO A 860 40.35 38.98 -4.44
C PRO A 860 39.56 37.67 -4.35
N PHE A 861 38.36 37.63 -4.94
CA PHE A 861 37.55 36.42 -5.04
C PHE A 861 38.31 35.25 -5.68
N TYR A 862 38.90 35.45 -6.86
CA TYR A 862 39.63 34.37 -7.52
C TYR A 862 40.81 33.91 -6.66
N ARG A 863 41.63 34.84 -6.17
CA ARG A 863 42.85 34.52 -5.40
C ARG A 863 42.59 33.75 -4.11
N LEU A 864 41.49 34.05 -3.41
CA LEU A 864 41.24 33.49 -2.08
C LEU A 864 40.27 32.30 -2.09
N ILE A 865 39.37 32.24 -3.08
CA ILE A 865 38.33 31.21 -3.20
C ILE A 865 38.70 30.17 -4.25
N ILE A 866 39.08 30.59 -5.46
CA ILE A 866 39.22 29.69 -6.62
C ILE A 866 40.64 29.17 -6.78
N GLU A 867 41.63 30.06 -6.74
CA GLU A 867 43.05 29.75 -6.94
C GLU A 867 43.55 28.64 -6.02
N PRO A 868 43.22 28.60 -4.71
CA PRO A 868 43.68 27.53 -3.81
C PRO A 868 43.12 26.14 -4.16
N LEU A 869 41.99 26.09 -4.87
CA LEU A 869 41.43 24.83 -5.37
C LEU A 869 42.13 24.40 -6.65
N VAL A 870 42.21 25.29 -7.65
CA VAL A 870 42.69 24.95 -8.99
C VAL A 870 44.20 24.83 -9.08
N SER A 871 44.96 25.43 -8.17
CA SER A 871 46.42 25.31 -8.10
C SER A 871 46.88 23.89 -7.76
N SER A 872 46.04 23.12 -7.08
CA SER A 872 46.28 21.71 -6.76
C SER A 872 45.89 20.73 -7.88
N TRP A 873 45.39 21.26 -9.01
CA TRP A 873 44.92 20.49 -10.15
C TRP A 873 45.85 20.62 -11.34
N ASP A 874 46.01 19.52 -12.08
CA ASP A 874 46.63 19.59 -13.39
C ASP A 874 45.73 20.35 -14.38
N THR A 875 46.35 21.12 -15.28
CA THR A 875 45.61 21.97 -16.23
C THR A 875 44.76 21.12 -17.18
N GLN A 876 45.20 19.90 -17.54
CA GLN A 876 44.45 19.00 -18.40
C GLN A 876 43.22 18.44 -17.67
N ASP A 877 43.37 18.00 -16.42
CA ASP A 877 42.26 17.49 -15.60
C ASP A 877 41.18 18.57 -15.37
N LEU A 878 41.59 19.82 -15.07
CA LEU A 878 40.67 20.93 -14.88
C LEU A 878 39.90 21.26 -16.17
N THR A 879 40.60 21.24 -17.32
CA THR A 879 39.98 21.49 -18.63
C THR A 879 39.01 20.37 -19.00
N ALA A 880 39.41 19.12 -18.79
CA ALA A 880 38.59 17.94 -19.04
C ALA A 880 37.31 17.97 -18.17
N PHE A 881 37.42 18.29 -16.89
CA PHE A 881 36.27 18.38 -15.99
C PHE A 881 35.22 19.37 -16.50
N PHE A 882 35.60 20.63 -16.75
CA PHE A 882 34.62 21.65 -17.14
C PHE A 882 34.06 21.44 -18.55
N SER A 883 34.83 20.79 -19.45
CA SER A 883 34.30 20.35 -20.73
C SER A 883 33.20 19.31 -20.52
N LEU A 884 33.50 18.23 -19.80
CA LEU A 884 32.55 17.14 -19.54
C LEU A 884 31.34 17.61 -18.75
N PHE A 885 31.54 18.37 -17.68
CA PHE A 885 30.48 18.95 -16.88
C PHE A 885 29.55 19.83 -17.75
N GLY A 886 30.12 20.69 -18.60
CA GLY A 886 29.34 21.55 -19.48
C GLY A 886 28.50 20.75 -20.48
N GLU A 887 29.08 19.73 -21.10
CA GLU A 887 28.40 18.90 -22.10
C GLU A 887 27.32 18.01 -21.48
N ILE A 888 27.64 17.32 -20.38
CA ILE A 888 26.70 16.45 -19.66
C ILE A 888 25.55 17.29 -19.08
N ASN A 889 25.84 18.43 -18.45
CA ASN A 889 24.82 19.32 -17.90
C ASN A 889 23.82 19.82 -18.97
N ILE A 890 24.29 20.14 -20.19
CA ILE A 890 23.42 20.49 -21.32
C ILE A 890 22.51 19.33 -21.69
N ILE A 891 23.07 18.13 -21.78
CA ILE A 891 22.34 16.94 -22.21
C ILE A 891 21.22 16.62 -21.22
N VAL A 892 21.52 16.64 -19.91
CA VAL A 892 20.53 16.35 -18.86
C VAL A 892 19.49 17.46 -18.73
N SER A 893 19.90 18.73 -18.74
CA SER A 893 18.98 19.89 -18.65
C SER A 893 18.00 20.00 -19.83
N HIS A 894 18.36 19.47 -21.02
CA HIS A 894 17.50 19.46 -22.21
C HIS A 894 16.85 18.10 -22.47
N LEU A 895 16.89 17.17 -21.51
CA LEU A 895 16.27 15.84 -21.59
C LEU A 895 16.71 15.02 -22.84
N LYS A 896 17.96 15.17 -23.27
CA LYS A 896 18.51 14.53 -24.48
C LYS A 896 19.01 13.10 -24.21
N LYS A 897 18.08 12.19 -23.90
CA LYS A 897 18.36 10.80 -23.48
C LYS A 897 19.27 10.00 -24.42
N ILE A 898 19.15 10.18 -25.74
CA ILE A 898 19.98 9.45 -26.71
C ILE A 898 21.45 9.91 -26.62
N SER A 899 21.67 11.22 -26.44
CA SER A 899 23.00 11.82 -26.44
C SER A 899 23.83 11.48 -25.19
N ILE A 900 23.22 11.12 -24.05
CA ILE A 900 24.01 10.69 -22.87
C ILE A 900 24.57 9.27 -23.06
N ASN A 901 23.81 8.39 -23.72
CA ASN A 901 24.26 7.02 -23.98
C ASN A 901 25.48 6.98 -24.92
N GLU A 902 25.54 7.91 -25.88
CA GLU A 902 26.70 8.09 -26.77
C GLU A 902 27.97 8.52 -26.03
N ARG A 903 27.82 9.11 -24.83
CA ARG A 903 28.90 9.60 -23.98
C ARG A 903 29.21 8.70 -22.78
N LYS A 904 28.71 7.46 -22.77
CA LYS A 904 28.95 6.50 -21.68
C LYS A 904 30.44 6.30 -21.35
N ARG A 905 31.32 6.41 -22.36
CA ARG A 905 32.77 6.32 -22.20
C ARG A 905 33.40 7.49 -21.41
N ASP A 906 32.73 8.65 -21.39
CA ASP A 906 33.22 9.87 -20.74
C ASP A 906 32.82 9.91 -19.25
N ILE A 907 31.81 9.13 -18.86
CA ILE A 907 31.24 9.09 -17.50
C ILE A 907 32.25 8.70 -16.42
N PRO A 908 33.12 7.67 -16.59
CA PRO A 908 34.13 7.35 -15.58
C PRO A 908 35.05 8.53 -15.27
N THR A 909 35.50 9.25 -16.31
CA THR A 909 36.35 10.43 -16.15
C THR A 909 35.58 11.57 -15.49
N PHE A 910 34.32 11.81 -15.89
CA PHE A 910 33.47 12.83 -15.27
C PHE A 910 33.23 12.54 -13.78
N PHE A 911 32.90 11.29 -13.43
CA PHE A 911 32.71 10.85 -12.04
C PHE A 911 33.96 11.06 -11.20
N ARG A 912 35.12 10.54 -11.67
CA ARG A 912 36.41 10.68 -10.99
C ARG A 912 36.75 12.15 -10.69
N LEU A 913 36.67 13.00 -11.72
CA LEU A 913 37.00 14.42 -11.58
C LEU A 913 35.98 15.14 -10.69
N SER A 914 34.69 14.82 -10.79
CA SER A 914 33.66 15.38 -9.91
C SER A 914 33.91 15.07 -8.44
N CYS A 915 34.21 13.80 -8.10
CA CYS A 915 34.48 13.42 -6.73
C CYS A 915 35.79 14.04 -6.21
N ARG A 916 36.85 14.13 -7.04
CA ARG A 916 38.07 14.87 -6.68
C ARG A 916 37.80 16.34 -6.38
N LEU A 917 36.89 16.97 -7.12
CA LEU A 917 36.52 18.37 -6.91
C LEU A 917 35.81 18.56 -5.57
N ILE A 918 34.84 17.71 -5.27
CA ILE A 918 34.12 17.72 -3.99
C ILE A 918 35.10 17.51 -2.83
N ALA A 919 36.04 16.57 -2.95
CA ALA A 919 37.09 16.37 -1.95
C ALA A 919 37.99 17.62 -1.80
N SER A 920 38.30 18.31 -2.89
CA SER A 920 39.08 19.56 -2.87
C SER A 920 38.33 20.68 -2.13
N PHE A 921 37.00 20.77 -2.29
CA PHE A 921 36.17 21.69 -1.52
C PHE A 921 36.26 21.41 -0.01
N SER A 922 36.12 20.14 0.38
CA SER A 922 36.26 19.71 1.78
C SER A 922 37.62 20.10 2.37
N ALA A 923 38.70 19.74 1.67
CA ALA A 923 40.06 20.04 2.09
C ALA A 923 40.29 21.54 2.26
N ARG A 924 39.76 22.34 1.33
CA ARG A 924 39.88 23.80 1.37
C ARG A 924 39.15 24.42 2.55
N LEU A 925 37.89 24.04 2.79
CA LEU A 925 37.12 24.55 3.95
C LEU A 925 37.79 24.17 5.28
N ARG A 926 38.32 22.95 5.37
CA ARG A 926 39.07 22.50 6.54
C ARG A 926 40.34 23.33 6.73
N SER A 927 41.11 23.58 5.67
CA SER A 927 42.33 24.39 5.76
C SER A 927 42.04 25.82 6.23
N LEU A 928 40.95 26.45 5.76
CA LEU A 928 40.52 27.77 6.26
C LEU A 928 40.32 27.76 7.79
N LEU A 929 39.71 26.72 8.34
CA LEU A 929 39.49 26.61 9.79
C LEU A 929 40.77 26.26 10.57
N LEU A 930 41.60 25.36 10.04
CA LEU A 930 42.68 24.72 10.80
C LEU A 930 44.05 25.35 10.62
N GLU A 931 44.31 25.96 9.47
CA GLU A 931 45.67 26.35 9.02
C GLU A 931 45.70 27.78 8.48
N GLU A 932 44.82 28.08 7.51
CA GLU A 932 44.78 29.37 6.82
C GLU A 932 43.91 30.40 7.54
N ASN A 933 44.30 30.73 8.76
CA ASN A 933 43.72 31.81 9.54
C ASN A 933 44.75 32.50 10.42
N THR A 934 44.49 33.77 10.72
CA THR A 934 45.31 34.58 11.63
C THR A 934 44.44 35.06 12.78
N ILE A 935 44.87 34.76 14.00
CA ILE A 935 44.22 35.17 15.24
C ILE A 935 44.91 36.44 15.73
N ILE A 936 44.10 37.46 15.98
CA ILE A 936 44.50 38.77 16.49
C ILE A 936 44.09 38.80 17.97
N GLU A 937 45.06 38.83 18.87
CA GLU A 937 44.80 38.69 20.31
C GLU A 937 45.64 39.65 21.16
N ASP A 938 44.97 40.38 22.05
CA ASP A 938 45.57 41.05 23.21
C ASP A 938 44.77 40.75 24.50
N SER A 939 45.05 41.46 25.59
CA SER A 939 44.36 41.28 26.88
C SER A 939 42.86 41.64 26.87
N THR A 940 42.37 42.30 25.82
CA THR A 940 41.01 42.87 25.73
C THR A 940 40.24 42.49 24.47
N GLN A 941 40.90 42.02 23.42
CA GLN A 941 40.30 41.73 22.13
C GLN A 941 40.83 40.40 21.57
N LYS A 942 39.91 39.58 21.06
CA LYS A 942 40.17 38.34 20.32
C LYS A 942 39.39 38.38 19.01
N ARG A 943 40.11 38.42 17.90
CA ARG A 943 39.55 38.50 16.55
C ARG A 943 40.26 37.54 15.60
N ILE A 944 39.63 37.20 14.49
CA ILE A 944 40.19 36.26 13.51
C ILE A 944 39.89 36.73 12.09
N ALA A 945 40.85 36.51 11.19
CA ALA A 945 40.68 36.62 9.75
C ALA A 945 40.93 35.25 9.10
N PHE A 946 39.94 34.75 8.36
CA PHE A 946 40.04 33.49 7.61
C PHE A 946 40.61 33.73 6.20
N GLY A 947 41.43 32.80 5.71
CA GLY A 947 42.08 32.91 4.40
C GLY A 947 43.22 33.93 4.35
N TYR A 948 43.77 34.33 5.51
CA TYR A 948 44.97 35.15 5.63
C TYR A 948 45.96 34.47 6.58
N VAL A 949 47.21 34.33 6.14
CA VAL A 949 48.32 33.80 6.93
C VAL A 949 49.37 34.89 7.06
N HIS A 950 49.63 35.35 8.28
CA HIS A 950 50.71 36.27 8.53
C HIS A 950 52.06 35.55 8.50
N GLU A 951 53.02 36.08 7.75
CA GLU A 951 54.38 35.54 7.68
C GLU A 951 55.40 36.57 8.16
N GLU A 952 56.26 36.15 9.07
CA GLU A 952 57.41 36.93 9.52
C GLU A 952 58.67 36.06 9.40
N ASN A 953 59.71 36.56 8.71
CA ASN A 953 60.94 35.81 8.46
C ASN A 953 60.72 34.42 7.82
N ARG A 954 59.72 34.28 6.93
CA ARG A 954 59.28 33.02 6.31
C ARG A 954 58.69 31.98 7.27
N ASN A 955 58.39 32.37 8.52
CA ASN A 955 57.64 31.56 9.45
C ASN A 955 56.20 32.04 9.51
N GLN A 956 55.25 31.11 9.45
CA GLN A 956 53.83 31.41 9.62
C GLN A 956 53.56 31.70 11.10
N ILE A 957 53.05 32.90 11.36
CA ILE A 957 52.67 33.34 12.70
C ILE A 957 51.14 33.33 12.79
N ARG A 958 50.63 32.47 13.66
CA ARG A 958 49.18 32.29 13.84
C ARG A 958 48.54 33.30 14.79
N PHE A 959 49.30 33.82 15.75
CA PHE A 959 48.84 34.81 16.73
C PHE A 959 49.60 36.13 16.53
N ILE A 960 48.89 37.20 16.21
CA ILE A 960 49.47 38.54 16.03
C ILE A 960 48.84 39.54 17.01
N GLN A 961 49.59 40.61 17.31
CA GLN A 961 49.10 41.71 18.13
C GLN A 961 48.16 42.62 17.32
N PRO A 962 47.13 43.26 17.94
CA PRO A 962 46.20 44.15 17.23
C PRO A 962 46.88 45.31 16.49
N SER A 963 48.02 45.79 16.95
CA SER A 963 48.82 46.82 16.25
C SER A 963 49.29 46.40 14.86
N ILE A 964 49.40 45.09 14.61
CA ILE A 964 49.85 44.48 13.35
C ILE A 964 48.65 44.21 12.42
N SER A 965 47.41 44.30 12.91
CA SER A 965 46.20 43.98 12.13
C SER A 965 46.02 44.81 10.85
N ASN A 966 46.65 45.98 10.76
CA ASN A 966 46.72 46.80 9.56
C ASN A 966 47.41 46.09 8.37
N SER A 967 48.14 44.99 8.60
CA SER A 967 48.73 44.17 7.54
C SER A 967 47.71 43.27 6.83
N ILE A 968 46.52 43.12 7.40
CA ILE A 968 45.43 42.33 6.82
C ILE A 968 44.73 43.18 5.76
N PRO A 969 44.60 42.72 4.51
CA PRO A 969 43.94 43.47 3.46
C PRO A 969 42.48 43.80 3.80
N GLU A 970 41.99 44.98 3.40
CA GLU A 970 40.63 45.48 3.70
C GLU A 970 39.50 44.59 3.17
N TYR A 971 39.77 43.74 2.19
CA TYR A 971 38.77 42.79 1.68
C TYR A 971 38.54 41.60 2.59
N HIS A 972 39.42 41.30 3.54
CA HIS A 972 39.21 40.25 4.54
C HIS A 972 38.28 40.74 5.65
N SER A 973 37.27 39.95 5.99
CA SER A 973 36.47 40.21 7.18
C SER A 973 37.22 39.73 8.44
N ILE A 974 37.20 40.59 9.46
CA ILE A 974 37.75 40.31 10.78
C ILE A 974 36.57 40.07 11.72
N TYR A 975 36.45 38.86 12.25
CA TYR A 975 35.38 38.48 13.17
C TYR A 975 35.83 38.73 14.61
N ASP A 976 35.07 39.52 15.36
CA ASP A 976 35.28 39.69 16.79
C ASP A 976 34.50 38.62 17.54
N TYR A 977 35.22 37.79 18.29
CA TYR A 977 34.65 36.70 19.08
C TYR A 977 35.10 36.79 20.55
N THR A 978 35.57 37.98 20.96
CA THR A 978 36.08 38.26 22.32
C THR A 978 35.06 37.87 23.39
N ARG A 979 33.82 38.36 23.24
CA ARG A 979 32.73 38.10 24.20
C ARG A 979 32.43 36.61 24.33
N VAL A 980 32.53 35.87 23.23
CA VAL A 980 32.24 34.45 23.20
C VAL A 980 33.30 33.69 23.99
N VAL A 981 34.59 33.85 23.69
CA VAL A 981 35.68 33.15 24.41
C VAL A 981 35.72 33.51 25.89
N ASP A 982 35.45 34.76 26.26
CA ASP A 982 35.53 35.17 27.67
C ASP A 982 34.34 34.67 28.51
N THR A 983 33.20 34.39 27.87
CA THR A 983 32.01 33.83 28.54
C THR A 983 31.91 32.31 28.44
N ARG A 984 32.75 31.68 27.60
CA ARG A 984 32.70 30.25 27.28
C ARG A 984 34.09 29.64 27.46
N SER A 985 34.20 28.65 28.34
CA SER A 985 35.35 27.73 28.32
C SER A 985 35.18 26.70 27.19
N PRO A 986 36.24 25.98 26.77
CA PRO A 986 36.10 24.83 25.88
C PRO A 986 34.99 23.88 26.33
N ASP A 987 34.78 23.75 27.65
CA ASP A 987 33.77 22.88 28.26
C ASP A 987 32.33 23.26 27.90
N SER A 988 32.08 24.53 27.59
CA SER A 988 30.75 24.98 27.16
C SER A 988 30.34 24.42 25.78
N LEU A 989 31.30 24.10 24.90
CA LEU A 989 31.04 23.47 23.60
C LEU A 989 30.57 22.01 23.76
N PHE A 990 30.84 21.39 24.92
CA PHE A 990 30.54 19.99 25.20
C PHE A 990 29.34 19.79 26.14
N GLN A 991 28.52 20.83 26.35
CA GLN A 991 27.30 20.72 27.19
C GLN A 991 26.22 19.82 26.58
N PHE A 992 26.28 19.57 25.26
CA PHE A 992 25.36 18.72 24.51
C PHE A 992 26.15 17.76 23.60
N PRO A 993 26.81 16.72 24.14
CA PRO A 993 27.65 15.83 23.35
C PRO A 993 26.80 14.98 22.39
N ASP A 994 27.29 14.76 21.17
CA ASP A 994 26.64 13.85 20.20
C ASP A 994 26.95 12.39 20.47
N TYR A 995 28.03 12.18 21.22
CA TYR A 995 28.69 10.90 21.32
C TYR A 995 28.80 10.46 22.77
N LYS A 996 28.72 9.14 23.01
CA LYS A 996 28.95 8.55 24.35
C LYS A 996 30.33 8.87 24.94
N THR A 997 31.27 9.33 24.12
CA THR A 997 32.62 9.76 24.50
C THR A 997 32.68 11.20 25.02
N GLY A 998 31.61 11.99 24.89
CA GLY A 998 31.57 13.40 25.26
C GLY A 998 32.10 14.36 24.18
N ASP A 999 32.32 13.87 22.96
CA ASP A 999 32.80 14.64 21.81
C ASP A 999 31.63 15.27 21.02
N ILE A 1000 31.91 16.27 20.16
CA ILE A 1000 30.90 16.97 19.33
C ILE A 1000 31.23 16.89 17.83
N GLU A 1001 30.23 16.68 16.99
CA GLU A 1001 30.32 16.68 15.54
C GLU A 1001 29.90 18.03 14.93
N ILE A 1002 30.69 18.58 14.02
CA ILE A 1002 30.39 19.81 13.28
C ILE A 1002 30.51 19.53 11.78
N ASP A 1003 29.56 19.99 10.98
CA ASP A 1003 29.66 19.94 9.52
C ASP A 1003 29.89 21.34 8.96
N LEU A 1004 31.05 21.58 8.36
CA LEU A 1004 31.42 22.90 7.84
C LEU A 1004 30.44 23.44 6.78
N LEU A 1005 29.68 22.60 6.08
CA LEU A 1005 28.70 23.06 5.08
C LEU A 1005 27.32 23.40 5.68
N SER A 1006 27.03 22.96 6.90
CA SER A 1006 25.69 23.06 7.50
C SER A 1006 25.54 24.25 8.46
N ILE A 1007 25.40 25.46 7.91
CA ILE A 1007 25.27 26.72 8.67
C ILE A 1007 24.17 26.66 9.74
N GLU A 1008 22.92 26.37 9.35
CA GLU A 1008 21.78 26.38 10.28
C GLU A 1008 21.84 25.25 11.31
N LYS A 1009 22.26 24.04 10.91
CA LYS A 1009 22.33 22.90 11.85
C LYS A 1009 23.36 23.17 12.95
N ASN A 1010 24.53 23.71 12.59
CA ASN A 1010 25.55 24.07 13.56
C ASN A 1010 25.05 25.16 14.51
N ARG A 1011 24.34 26.17 13.98
CA ARG A 1011 23.76 27.24 14.77
C ARG A 1011 22.70 26.73 15.75
N ILE A 1012 21.77 25.89 15.30
CA ILE A 1012 20.74 25.28 16.16
C ILE A 1012 21.40 24.46 17.27
N LYS A 1013 22.40 23.66 16.90
CA LYS A 1013 23.08 22.73 17.81
C LYS A 1013 23.88 23.43 18.91
N THR A 1014 24.61 24.49 18.54
CA THR A 1014 25.53 25.18 19.47
C THR A 1014 24.93 26.46 20.06
N SER A 1015 23.77 26.90 19.54
CA SER A 1015 23.15 28.19 19.82
C SER A 1015 24.12 29.36 19.59
N MET A 1016 24.93 29.29 18.51
CA MET A 1016 25.91 30.29 18.12
C MET A 1016 25.78 30.64 16.65
N ASP A 1017 26.07 31.88 16.29
CA ASP A 1017 26.18 32.26 14.88
C ASP A 1017 27.37 31.52 14.23
N TYR A 1018 27.25 31.23 12.94
CA TYR A 1018 28.14 30.25 12.31
C TYR A 1018 29.59 30.74 12.29
N CYS A 1019 29.82 32.02 11.96
CA CYS A 1019 31.15 32.62 11.93
C CYS A 1019 31.78 32.70 13.33
N GLU A 1020 30.99 32.96 14.38
CA GLU A 1020 31.47 32.96 15.77
C GLU A 1020 31.90 31.56 16.22
N LEU A 1021 31.12 30.54 15.88
CA LEU A 1021 31.47 29.14 16.16
C LEU A 1021 32.77 28.74 15.45
N MET A 1022 32.92 29.05 14.15
CA MET A 1022 34.14 28.73 13.41
C MET A 1022 35.35 29.47 14.00
N ALA A 1023 35.19 30.75 14.39
CA ALA A 1023 36.24 31.54 15.03
C ALA A 1023 36.68 30.92 16.37
N LEU A 1024 35.71 30.51 17.19
CA LEU A 1024 35.95 29.84 18.47
C LEU A 1024 36.68 28.51 18.30
N LEU A 1025 36.25 27.67 17.33
CA LEU A 1025 36.90 26.39 17.03
C LEU A 1025 38.34 26.57 16.54
N ALA A 1026 38.58 27.53 15.65
CA ALA A 1026 39.92 27.87 15.18
C ALA A 1026 40.82 28.32 16.33
N HIS A 1027 40.30 29.15 17.25
CA HIS A 1027 41.04 29.60 18.43
C HIS A 1027 41.44 28.45 19.35
N TYR A 1028 40.49 27.60 19.76
CA TYR A 1028 40.80 26.48 20.64
C TYR A 1028 41.71 25.44 20.00
N HIS A 1029 41.57 25.22 18.68
CA HIS A 1029 42.52 24.39 17.96
C HIS A 1029 43.92 25.02 17.97
N ALA A 1030 44.05 26.32 17.69
CA ALA A 1030 45.33 27.01 17.65
C ALA A 1030 46.05 27.01 19.01
N LYS A 1031 45.30 27.02 20.12
CA LYS A 1031 45.82 26.88 21.50
C LYS A 1031 46.07 25.43 21.93
N ASN A 1032 45.79 24.43 21.09
CA ASN A 1032 45.83 23.00 21.41
C ASN A 1032 44.92 22.60 22.59
N GLU A 1033 43.77 23.25 22.75
CA GLU A 1033 42.77 22.93 23.78
C GLU A 1033 41.74 21.90 23.29
N VAL A 1034 41.52 21.86 21.99
CA VAL A 1034 40.71 20.84 21.31
C VAL A 1034 41.46 20.22 20.15
N ARG A 1035 41.13 18.97 19.82
CA ARG A 1035 41.60 18.26 18.65
C ARG A 1035 40.45 18.14 17.64
N SER A 1036 40.65 18.61 16.42
CA SER A 1036 39.69 18.43 15.33
C SER A 1036 40.09 17.22 14.49
N MET A 1037 39.19 16.28 14.29
CA MET A 1037 39.41 15.04 13.54
C MET A 1037 38.39 14.93 12.41
N GLN A 1038 38.85 14.72 11.17
CA GLN A 1038 37.96 14.62 10.01
C GLN A 1038 37.32 13.24 9.94
N ILE A 1039 35.99 13.18 10.10
CA ILE A 1039 35.24 11.93 9.95
C ILE A 1039 34.94 11.70 8.46
N TYR A 1040 34.33 12.69 7.80
CA TYR A 1040 33.98 12.64 6.37
C TYR A 1040 34.04 14.04 5.79
N GLY A 1041 35.00 14.34 4.91
CA GLY A 1041 35.12 15.61 4.21
C GLY A 1041 35.02 16.83 5.13
N THR A 1042 33.82 17.42 5.21
CA THR A 1042 33.49 18.59 6.02
C THR A 1042 32.95 18.27 7.43
N ASN A 1043 32.64 17.01 7.73
CA ASN A 1043 32.26 16.53 9.06
C ASN A 1043 33.51 16.36 9.94
N LEU A 1044 33.62 17.20 10.97
CA LEU A 1044 34.69 17.17 11.96
C LEU A 1044 34.15 16.70 13.31
N CYS A 1045 34.85 15.76 13.94
CA CYS A 1045 34.72 15.46 15.36
C CYS A 1045 35.69 16.35 16.14
N ILE A 1046 35.16 17.13 17.07
CA ILE A 1046 35.93 17.96 17.99
C ILE A 1046 36.03 17.21 19.30
N LYS A 1047 37.26 16.93 19.72
CA LYS A 1047 37.59 16.20 20.94
C LYS A 1047 38.32 17.10 21.92
N ARG A 1048 37.96 17.01 23.20
CA ARG A 1048 38.65 17.74 24.27
C ARG A 1048 40.05 17.17 24.48
N LEU A 1049 41.07 18.04 24.53
CA LEU A 1049 42.38 17.64 25.01
C LEU A 1049 42.45 17.88 26.52
N LYS A 1050 42.76 16.83 27.30
CA LYS A 1050 43.09 17.02 28.71
C LYS A 1050 44.41 17.78 28.76
N LEU A 1051 44.38 19.02 29.23
CA LEU A 1051 45.60 19.73 29.60
C LEU A 1051 46.32 18.88 30.67
N HIS A 1052 47.50 18.38 30.34
CA HIS A 1052 48.37 17.79 31.36
C HIS A 1052 48.74 18.90 32.35
N GLY A 1053 48.09 18.89 33.52
CA GLY A 1053 48.42 19.77 34.64
C GLY A 1053 47.23 20.58 35.19
N LYS A 1054 46.28 19.89 35.84
CA LYS A 1054 45.80 20.20 37.19
C LYS A 1054 45.04 19.00 37.75
#